data_AF-A0A1Z5L279-F1
#
_entry.id   AF-A0A1Z5L279-F1
#
_cell.length_a   1.000
_cell.length_b   1.000
_cell.length_c   1.000
_cell.angle_alpha   90.00
_cell.angle_beta   90.00
_cell.angle_gamma   90.00
#
_symmetry.space_group_name_H-M   'P 1'
#
loop_
_entity.id
_entity.type
_entity.pdbx_description
1 polymer ?
#
loop_
_entity_poly.entity_id
_entity_poly.type
_entity_poly.pdbx_seq_one_letter_code
_entity_poly.pdbx_strand_id
1 'polypeptide(L)'
;MKDERNREKVRSSAVAACERLGRYRQPFAWTAISLLNVVAGIGSLEREASISSDSSGSSTGTLGRRGSVERRSGSEKRNSWSSEDFSTALDTFRPVTLTVNSFFKQEPDRLREEDLFKFLADLKRPSSALKRLKCIPGALRLDISPCQEEVRYSLSPELARLNPYPDEKGRPTKELLEFPCRDPLRPHYSFRNLLYLYPRSLNFANRPGSARNIACRVQLLYGEDPDTCCLPVLFGKSSCPEIVTEVYTAVTYHNKSPDYQDEIKIKLPAKLTDRHHLFFTFYHISCQRKMEHTPTETPIGYTWFPLFHEGRLRSGDQSLQVLQEPPPAGYSFGDQSLQVLQEPPPAGYSFLSPSVHLPNARWVDGHRPLFEITLLPQSSIFPQDPHIEQFLDICGALEEGGRLPTANGTDPEAELRSRALALELSAPGPLMGFLPPLLECLLHLLVQPPWPCASRDAFHATAALVHRVSTLLSDEEDQHGRNALLATWIHFQCGLPPATEPYPALGSPTAECPTATLGRHPSSNTAVRWTMGRSSSQPDLVTASLLEDSDVQQPHVAASPHSGGRPLDRTASMRPQGCMAPHSGGRPLDRTASMRPQGCMAAGGQPMVQGPGAWRRPLHEELLLQWVVASGAARELALAHSWFFLELLVHSATLHLAATGRLHAPRTTRFSQRFADDIITLVGSLTTEVVARSCSDAPESRPLQQLNSSLAFFMRDLLSIMDRGFVFQL
;
A
#
# COMPACT_ATOMS: atom_id res chain seq x y z
N MET A 1 47.53 -24.03 2.40
CA MET A 1 48.75 -23.19 2.44
C MET A 1 49.76 -23.89 3.34
N LYS A 2 51.00 -24.13 2.89
CA LYS A 2 51.96 -25.00 3.60
C LYS A 2 52.90 -24.30 4.60
N ASP A 3 52.91 -22.95 4.65
CA ASP A 3 53.76 -22.17 5.57
C ASP A 3 52.93 -21.31 6.54
N GLU A 4 53.19 -21.48 7.83
CA GLU A 4 52.56 -20.74 8.95
C GLU A 4 52.75 -19.22 8.83
N ARG A 5 53.94 -18.77 8.39
CA ARG A 5 54.28 -17.35 8.19
C ARG A 5 53.50 -16.70 7.05
N ASN A 6 53.14 -17.48 6.02
CA ASN A 6 52.30 -17.00 4.92
C ASN A 6 50.83 -16.92 5.33
N ARG A 7 50.39 -17.75 6.29
CA ARG A 7 49.03 -17.72 6.84
C ARG A 7 48.75 -16.40 7.54
N GLU A 8 49.66 -15.95 8.40
CA GLU A 8 49.49 -14.68 9.12
C GLU A 8 49.50 -13.48 8.16
N LYS A 9 50.44 -13.45 7.21
CA LYS A 9 50.50 -12.39 6.19
C LYS A 9 49.22 -12.31 5.34
N VAL A 10 48.65 -13.45 4.97
CA VAL A 10 47.37 -13.51 4.23
C VAL A 10 46.21 -13.05 5.12
N ARG A 11 46.20 -13.44 6.40
CA ARG A 11 45.20 -12.99 7.38
C ARG A 11 45.23 -11.48 7.56
N SER A 12 46.40 -10.89 7.84
CA SER A 12 46.52 -9.43 7.99
C SER A 12 46.13 -8.69 6.71
N SER A 13 46.47 -9.23 5.54
CA SER A 13 46.05 -8.66 4.25
C SER A 13 44.53 -8.72 4.04
N ALA A 14 43.88 -9.80 4.49
CA ALA A 14 42.43 -9.95 4.42
C ALA A 14 41.73 -8.97 5.37
N VAL A 15 42.21 -8.85 6.61
CA VAL A 15 41.69 -7.89 7.60
C VAL A 15 41.80 -6.46 7.08
N ALA A 16 42.98 -6.04 6.59
CA ALA A 16 43.16 -4.71 6.02
C ALA A 16 42.26 -4.45 4.79
N ALA A 17 42.00 -5.48 3.97
CA ALA A 17 41.06 -5.37 2.87
C ALA A 17 39.60 -5.27 3.36
N CYS A 18 39.22 -6.02 4.39
CA CYS A 18 37.90 -5.95 5.01
C CYS A 18 37.65 -4.63 5.73
N GLU A 19 38.64 -4.07 6.43
CA GLU A 19 38.52 -2.75 7.06
C GLU A 19 38.32 -1.65 6.02
N ARG A 20 39.05 -1.72 4.90
CA ARG A 20 38.99 -0.68 3.85
C ARG A 20 37.81 -0.82 2.90
N LEU A 21 37.47 -2.04 2.50
CA LEU A 21 36.49 -2.33 1.46
C LEU A 21 35.24 -3.05 1.99
N GLY A 22 35.17 -3.38 3.29
CA GLY A 22 34.09 -4.18 3.87
C GLY A 22 32.72 -3.52 3.85
N ARG A 23 32.67 -2.21 3.61
CA ARG A 23 31.42 -1.47 3.32
C ARG A 23 30.82 -1.87 1.96
N TYR A 24 31.67 -2.22 1.00
CA TYR A 24 31.28 -2.59 -0.35
C TYR A 24 30.99 -4.08 -0.45
N ARG A 25 29.95 -4.43 -1.21
CA ARG A 25 29.57 -5.81 -1.47
C ARG A 25 29.78 -6.12 -2.94
N GLN A 26 30.23 -7.33 -3.22
CA GLN A 26 30.32 -7.87 -4.57
C GLN A 26 29.59 -9.21 -4.58
N PRO A 27 28.74 -9.49 -5.57
CA PRO A 27 28.14 -10.80 -5.72
C PRO A 27 29.25 -11.84 -5.93
N PHE A 28 29.32 -12.82 -5.03
CA PHE A 28 30.44 -13.77 -4.99
C PHE A 28 30.13 -15.07 -5.75
N ALA A 29 28.97 -15.66 -5.47
CA ALA A 29 28.52 -16.93 -6.02
C ALA A 29 26.99 -17.02 -6.00
N TRP A 30 26.43 -17.89 -6.82
CA TRP A 30 25.01 -18.21 -6.85
C TRP A 30 24.78 -19.72 -6.83
N THR A 31 23.58 -20.11 -6.42
CA THR A 31 23.09 -21.49 -6.44
C THR A 31 21.59 -21.47 -6.67
N ALA A 32 21.00 -22.61 -7.03
CA ALA A 32 19.58 -22.70 -7.33
C ALA A 32 19.01 -24.02 -6.81
N ILE A 33 17.80 -23.95 -6.27
CA ILE A 33 17.09 -25.09 -5.67
C ILE A 33 15.68 -25.12 -6.26
N SER A 34 15.25 -26.28 -6.75
CA SER A 34 13.86 -26.49 -7.17
C SER A 34 12.99 -26.74 -5.94
N LEU A 35 12.30 -25.71 -5.45
CA LEU A 35 11.38 -25.84 -4.31
C LEU A 35 10.26 -26.85 -4.57
N LEU A 36 9.80 -26.97 -5.82
CA LEU A 36 8.81 -27.98 -6.22
C LEU A 36 9.28 -29.40 -5.93
N ASN A 37 10.55 -29.72 -6.22
CA ASN A 37 11.11 -31.06 -5.95
C ASN A 37 11.25 -31.32 -4.45
N VAL A 38 11.51 -30.26 -3.68
CA VAL A 38 11.63 -30.31 -2.22
C VAL A 38 10.26 -30.61 -1.60
N VAL A 39 9.23 -29.87 -2.00
CA VAL A 39 7.85 -30.05 -1.51
C VAL A 39 7.29 -31.42 -1.93
N ALA A 40 7.62 -31.90 -3.14
CA ALA A 40 7.21 -33.21 -3.63
C ALA A 40 7.93 -34.41 -2.99
N GLY A 41 8.95 -34.19 -2.14
CA GLY A 41 9.73 -35.27 -1.51
C GLY A 41 10.64 -36.05 -2.47
N ILE A 42 10.82 -35.60 -3.71
CA ILE A 42 11.60 -36.31 -4.76
C ILE A 42 13.12 -36.25 -4.48
N GLY A 43 13.56 -35.50 -3.47
CA GLY A 43 14.97 -35.30 -3.12
C GLY A 43 15.53 -36.11 -1.94
N SER A 44 14.77 -37.01 -1.29
CA SER A 44 15.26 -37.77 -0.13
C SER A 44 16.12 -38.98 -0.54
N LEU A 45 17.35 -38.72 -0.96
CA LEU A 45 18.37 -39.69 -1.39
C LEU A 45 18.97 -40.57 -0.28
N GLU A 46 18.24 -40.86 0.81
CA GLU A 46 18.73 -41.70 1.92
C GLU A 46 18.02 -43.05 2.07
N ARG A 47 17.04 -43.40 1.21
CA ARG A 47 16.21 -44.61 1.41
C ARG A 47 16.63 -45.88 0.67
N GLU A 48 17.71 -45.88 -0.11
CA GLU A 48 18.22 -47.09 -0.81
C GLU A 48 19.46 -47.72 -0.16
N ALA A 49 19.56 -47.70 1.17
CA ALA A 49 20.62 -48.39 1.89
C ALA A 49 20.07 -49.32 2.99
N SER A 50 18.98 -50.04 2.73
CA SER A 50 18.57 -51.17 3.58
C SER A 50 17.52 -52.03 2.89
N ILE A 51 17.95 -52.97 2.03
CA ILE A 51 17.44 -54.35 1.97
C ILE A 51 18.57 -55.20 1.39
N SER A 52 18.91 -56.21 2.17
CA SER A 52 20.06 -57.10 2.11
C SER A 52 19.94 -58.23 1.08
N SER A 53 21.12 -58.68 0.63
CA SER A 53 21.51 -60.06 0.26
C SER A 53 20.47 -61.18 0.32
N ASP A 54 20.27 -61.91 -0.79
CA ASP A 54 20.71 -63.31 -0.90
C ASP A 54 20.47 -63.97 -2.27
N SER A 55 21.39 -64.89 -2.60
CA SER A 55 21.27 -66.10 -3.44
C SER A 55 21.30 -66.04 -4.98
N SER A 56 22.32 -66.73 -5.51
CA SER A 56 22.48 -67.26 -6.86
C SER A 56 21.73 -68.59 -7.05
N GLY A 57 21.07 -68.80 -8.19
CA GLY A 57 20.51 -70.12 -8.54
C GLY A 57 19.82 -70.16 -9.91
N SER A 58 20.29 -71.06 -10.78
CA SER A 58 19.81 -71.30 -12.15
C SER A 58 18.53 -72.15 -12.18
N SER A 59 17.64 -71.96 -13.17
CA SER A 59 17.11 -72.98 -14.11
C SER A 59 15.62 -72.83 -14.54
N THR A 60 15.42 -72.79 -15.86
CA THR A 60 14.37 -73.45 -16.69
C THR A 60 12.86 -73.17 -16.53
N GLY A 61 12.25 -72.71 -17.65
CA GLY A 61 10.86 -72.97 -18.12
C GLY A 61 9.72 -72.29 -17.32
N THR A 62 8.59 -71.84 -17.86
CA THR A 62 7.91 -72.10 -19.12
C THR A 62 6.81 -71.03 -19.33
N LEU A 63 6.71 -70.54 -20.56
CA LEU A 63 5.56 -69.96 -21.29
C LEU A 63 4.26 -69.60 -20.52
N GLY A 64 3.95 -68.31 -20.49
CA GLY A 64 2.61 -67.75 -20.29
C GLY A 64 2.44 -66.48 -21.13
N ARG A 65 2.12 -66.67 -22.41
CA ARG A 65 2.05 -65.66 -23.47
C ARG A 65 0.78 -64.79 -23.30
N ARG A 66 0.91 -63.60 -22.73
CA ARG A 66 -0.01 -62.47 -22.99
C ARG A 66 0.82 -61.20 -23.16
N GLY A 67 1.16 -60.91 -24.41
CA GLY A 67 1.84 -59.66 -24.76
C GLY A 67 0.89 -58.49 -24.61
N SER A 68 1.28 -57.51 -23.79
CA SER A 68 1.01 -56.12 -24.08
C SER A 68 2.36 -55.40 -24.08
N VAL A 69 2.77 -55.01 -25.27
CA VAL A 69 3.90 -54.12 -25.51
C VAL A 69 3.49 -52.74 -25.01
N GLU A 70 4.04 -52.31 -23.88
CA GLU A 70 4.22 -50.89 -23.63
C GLU A 70 5.71 -50.62 -23.48
N ARG A 71 6.27 -50.21 -24.62
CA ARG A 71 7.53 -49.48 -24.71
C ARG A 71 7.53 -48.42 -23.61
N ARG A 72 8.53 -48.47 -22.72
CA ARG A 72 8.96 -47.32 -21.94
C ARG A 72 9.40 -46.23 -22.92
N SER A 73 8.42 -45.46 -23.37
CA SER A 73 8.59 -44.29 -24.21
C SER A 73 9.11 -43.17 -23.34
N GLY A 74 10.26 -42.62 -23.74
CA GLY A 74 10.81 -41.38 -23.22
C GLY A 74 9.83 -40.23 -23.46
N SER A 75 8.95 -40.02 -22.49
CA SER A 75 8.04 -38.90 -22.43
C SER A 75 8.15 -38.30 -21.04
N GLU A 76 9.14 -37.44 -20.85
CA GLU A 76 9.04 -36.32 -19.91
C GLU A 76 7.89 -35.43 -20.38
N LYS A 77 6.65 -35.93 -20.24
CA LYS A 77 5.45 -35.11 -20.33
C LYS A 77 5.57 -34.10 -19.21
N ARG A 78 5.52 -32.83 -19.59
CA ARG A 78 5.31 -31.65 -18.72
C ARG A 78 4.60 -32.06 -17.44
N ASN A 79 5.33 -32.14 -16.33
CA ASN A 79 4.74 -32.14 -14.99
C ASN A 79 4.25 -30.70 -14.73
N SER A 80 3.18 -30.30 -15.40
CA SER A 80 2.41 -29.13 -14.99
C SER A 80 1.62 -29.57 -13.77
N TRP A 81 2.12 -29.25 -12.59
CA TRP A 81 1.37 -29.39 -11.35
C TRP A 81 0.06 -28.62 -11.51
N SER A 82 -1.07 -29.26 -11.19
CA SER A 82 -2.29 -28.49 -10.95
C SER A 82 -2.16 -27.73 -9.63
N SER A 83 -2.90 -26.63 -9.47
CA SER A 83 -2.88 -25.84 -8.22
C SER A 83 -3.30 -26.70 -7.01
N GLU A 84 -4.19 -27.67 -7.23
CA GLU A 84 -4.72 -28.59 -6.21
C GLU A 84 -3.67 -29.63 -5.78
N ASP A 85 -2.92 -30.19 -6.73
CA ASP A 85 -1.82 -31.13 -6.43
C ASP A 85 -0.74 -30.46 -5.57
N PHE A 86 -0.45 -29.20 -5.89
CA PHE A 86 0.54 -28.43 -5.14
C PHE A 86 0.05 -28.13 -3.73
N SER A 87 -1.21 -27.70 -3.56
CA SER A 87 -1.82 -27.48 -2.24
C SER A 87 -1.80 -28.73 -1.37
N THR A 88 -2.13 -29.89 -1.95
CA THR A 88 -2.15 -31.17 -1.22
C THR A 88 -0.75 -31.60 -0.76
N ALA A 89 0.27 -31.44 -1.61
CA ALA A 89 1.67 -31.74 -1.26
C ALA A 89 2.20 -30.81 -0.15
N LEU A 90 1.73 -29.57 -0.17
CA LEU A 90 2.04 -28.51 0.77
C LEU A 90 1.43 -28.76 2.16
N ASP A 91 0.24 -29.36 2.25
CA ASP A 91 -0.42 -29.71 3.53
C ASP A 91 0.21 -30.92 4.20
N THR A 92 0.77 -31.84 3.40
CA THR A 92 1.48 -33.03 3.88
C THR A 92 2.99 -32.81 4.06
N PHE A 93 3.47 -31.60 3.77
CA PHE A 93 4.89 -31.25 3.81
C PHE A 93 5.44 -31.33 5.24
N ARG A 94 6.54 -32.07 5.40
CA ARG A 94 7.26 -32.18 6.67
C ARG A 94 8.53 -31.33 6.64
N PRO A 95 9.00 -30.84 7.80
CA PRO A 95 10.28 -30.15 7.89
C PRO A 95 11.42 -30.95 7.23
N VAL A 96 12.24 -30.27 6.43
CA VAL A 96 13.35 -30.86 5.69
C VAL A 96 14.58 -29.97 5.81
N THR A 97 15.74 -30.60 5.99
CA THR A 97 17.05 -29.93 5.94
C THR A 97 17.71 -30.25 4.59
N LEU A 98 17.93 -29.22 3.78
CA LEU A 98 18.65 -29.32 2.51
C LEU A 98 20.10 -28.91 2.72
N THR A 99 21.02 -29.73 2.21
CA THR A 99 22.45 -29.38 2.16
C THR A 99 22.85 -29.08 0.72
N VAL A 100 23.13 -27.82 0.43
CA VAL A 100 23.53 -27.33 -0.90
C VAL A 100 25.04 -27.23 -0.96
N ASN A 101 25.65 -28.04 -1.81
CA ASN A 101 27.10 -28.14 -1.95
C ASN A 101 27.65 -27.56 -3.26
N SER A 102 26.76 -27.04 -4.12
CA SER A 102 27.14 -26.53 -5.45
C SER A 102 26.93 -25.02 -5.52
N PHE A 103 28.03 -24.28 -5.52
CA PHE A 103 28.04 -22.83 -5.71
C PHE A 103 28.76 -22.51 -7.01
N PHE A 104 28.10 -21.78 -7.89
CA PHE A 104 28.71 -21.29 -9.13
C PHE A 104 29.24 -19.89 -8.88
N LYS A 105 30.50 -19.65 -9.24
CA LYS A 105 31.11 -18.32 -9.14
C LYS A 105 30.31 -17.32 -9.98
N GLN A 106 30.02 -16.15 -9.42
CA GLN A 106 29.44 -15.06 -10.19
C GLN A 106 30.50 -14.50 -11.14
N GLU A 107 30.23 -14.56 -12.44
CA GLU A 107 31.06 -13.95 -13.50
C GLU A 107 30.19 -12.98 -14.32
N PRO A 108 30.32 -11.66 -14.11
CA PRO A 108 29.39 -10.66 -14.65
C PRO A 108 29.34 -10.64 -16.18
N ASP A 109 30.47 -10.89 -16.85
CA ASP A 109 30.56 -10.92 -18.31
C ASP A 109 29.86 -12.13 -18.96
N ARG A 110 29.43 -13.11 -18.15
CA ARG A 110 28.85 -14.39 -18.60
C ARG A 110 27.48 -14.72 -18.00
N LEU A 111 27.02 -13.96 -17.01
CA LEU A 111 25.85 -14.26 -16.19
C LEU A 111 25.02 -12.99 -15.95
N ARG A 112 24.47 -12.42 -17.03
CA ARG A 112 23.41 -11.41 -16.93
C ARG A 112 22.12 -12.05 -16.39
N GLU A 113 21.16 -11.23 -15.96
CA GLU A 113 19.86 -11.70 -15.45
C GLU A 113 19.14 -12.61 -16.46
N GLU A 114 19.11 -12.23 -17.74
CA GLU A 114 18.54 -13.05 -18.81
C GLU A 114 19.23 -14.40 -18.99
N ASP A 115 20.56 -14.44 -18.84
CA ASP A 115 21.34 -15.67 -18.95
C ASP A 115 21.12 -16.55 -17.72
N LEU A 116 20.97 -15.95 -16.52
CA LEU A 116 20.59 -16.67 -15.31
C LEU A 116 19.26 -17.39 -15.50
N PHE A 117 18.24 -16.74 -16.08
CA PHE A 117 16.96 -17.38 -16.40
C PHE A 117 17.11 -18.58 -17.34
N LYS A 118 17.98 -18.49 -18.36
CA LYS A 118 18.30 -19.62 -19.24
C LYS A 118 18.96 -20.76 -18.46
N PHE A 119 19.92 -20.46 -17.59
CA PHE A 119 20.57 -21.47 -16.73
C PHE A 119 19.60 -22.12 -15.74
N LEU A 120 18.63 -21.37 -15.19
CA LEU A 120 17.58 -21.90 -14.30
C LEU A 120 16.62 -22.85 -15.04
N ALA A 121 16.29 -22.58 -16.30
CA ALA A 121 15.52 -23.50 -17.13
C ALA A 121 16.31 -24.79 -17.39
N ASP A 122 17.61 -24.66 -17.63
CA ASP A 122 18.52 -25.77 -17.84
C ASP A 122 18.79 -26.58 -16.57
N LEU A 123 18.73 -26.02 -15.37
CA LEU A 123 18.87 -26.74 -14.09
C LEU A 123 17.87 -27.90 -13.91
N LYS A 124 16.74 -27.84 -14.62
CA LYS A 124 15.73 -28.92 -14.63
C LYS A 124 16.13 -30.11 -15.51
N ARG A 125 17.18 -29.99 -16.32
CA ARG A 125 17.71 -31.02 -17.22
C ARG A 125 19.22 -31.19 -16.97
N PRO A 126 19.80 -32.40 -17.00
CA PRO A 126 21.25 -32.54 -16.93
C PRO A 126 21.91 -32.04 -18.24
N SER A 127 22.03 -30.72 -18.42
CA SER A 127 22.64 -30.08 -19.61
C SER A 127 24.15 -29.84 -19.41
N SER A 128 24.88 -29.74 -20.52
CA SER A 128 26.33 -29.46 -20.54
C SER A 128 26.67 -27.99 -20.20
N ALA A 129 25.67 -27.11 -20.08
CA ALA A 129 25.89 -25.69 -19.83
C ALA A 129 26.38 -25.42 -18.40
N LEU A 130 25.80 -26.07 -17.39
CA LEU A 130 26.18 -25.89 -15.98
C LEU A 130 27.57 -26.44 -15.66
N LYS A 131 28.03 -27.49 -16.39
CA LYS A 131 29.39 -28.04 -16.25
C LYS A 131 30.49 -27.06 -16.65
N ARG A 132 30.17 -26.01 -17.43
CA ARG A 132 31.12 -24.99 -17.88
C ARG A 132 31.34 -23.86 -16.86
N LEU A 133 30.48 -23.78 -15.84
CA LEU A 133 30.59 -22.77 -14.79
C LEU A 133 31.63 -23.18 -13.74
N LYS A 134 32.38 -22.20 -13.23
CA LYS A 134 33.38 -22.45 -12.19
C LYS A 134 32.68 -22.66 -10.86
N CYS A 135 32.86 -23.84 -10.26
CA CYS A 135 32.33 -24.13 -8.94
C CYS A 135 33.26 -23.64 -7.83
N ILE A 136 32.67 -23.15 -6.74
CA ILE A 136 33.34 -22.81 -5.49
C ILE A 136 32.93 -23.86 -4.45
N PRO A 137 33.91 -24.50 -3.77
CA PRO A 137 33.59 -25.45 -2.71
C PRO A 137 32.94 -24.71 -1.54
N GLY A 138 31.84 -25.26 -1.04
CA GLY A 138 31.10 -24.73 0.11
C GLY A 138 29.91 -25.63 0.44
N ALA A 139 29.33 -25.44 1.62
CA ALA A 139 28.10 -26.12 2.02
C ALA A 139 27.17 -25.11 2.70
N LEU A 140 25.92 -25.03 2.24
CA LEU A 140 24.84 -24.26 2.87
C LEU A 140 23.77 -25.25 3.35
N ARG A 141 23.45 -25.19 4.65
CA ARG A 141 22.33 -25.94 5.22
C ARG A 141 21.11 -25.03 5.29
N LEU A 142 20.00 -25.50 4.75
CA LEU A 142 18.72 -24.80 4.71
C LEU A 142 17.65 -25.65 5.37
N ASP A 143 17.06 -25.14 6.43
CA ASP A 143 15.93 -25.79 7.10
C ASP A 143 14.62 -25.18 6.58
N ILE A 144 13.78 -26.01 5.97
CA ILE A 144 12.50 -25.60 5.40
C ILE A 144 11.41 -26.32 6.18
N SER A 145 10.49 -25.57 6.78
CA SER A 145 9.39 -26.12 7.57
C SER A 145 8.07 -25.41 7.25
N PRO A 146 6.90 -26.04 7.49
CA PRO A 146 5.62 -25.36 7.44
C PRO A 146 5.58 -24.16 8.39
N CYS A 147 4.89 -23.09 7.99
CA CYS A 147 4.65 -21.94 8.86
C CYS A 147 3.79 -22.38 10.06
N GLN A 148 4.15 -21.95 11.27
CA GLN A 148 3.36 -22.21 12.47
C GLN A 148 2.11 -21.32 12.51
N GLU A 149 1.02 -21.78 13.13
CA GLU A 149 -0.23 -21.01 13.25
C GLU A 149 -0.05 -19.72 14.07
N GLU A 150 0.78 -19.77 15.12
CA GLU A 150 1.16 -18.61 15.93
C GLU A 150 2.64 -18.27 15.74
N VAL A 151 2.91 -17.21 14.99
CA VAL A 151 4.26 -16.67 14.85
C VAL A 151 4.49 -15.61 15.92
N ARG A 152 5.32 -15.94 16.92
CA ARG A 152 5.73 -14.99 17.98
C ARG A 152 6.83 -14.05 17.48
N TYR A 153 6.97 -12.91 18.16
CA TYR A 153 7.98 -11.89 17.86
C TYR A 153 7.89 -11.34 16.42
N SER A 154 6.68 -11.22 15.91
CA SER A 154 6.43 -10.84 14.51
C SER A 154 6.57 -9.34 14.29
N LEU A 155 7.27 -8.98 13.22
CA LEU A 155 7.44 -7.63 12.71
C LEU A 155 6.77 -7.54 11.33
N SER A 156 5.99 -6.48 11.11
CA SER A 156 5.40 -6.19 9.81
C SER A 156 6.48 -5.88 8.76
N PRO A 157 6.12 -5.78 7.46
CA PRO A 157 7.06 -5.36 6.42
C PRO A 157 7.70 -3.98 6.66
N GLU A 158 7.02 -3.12 7.41
CA GLU A 158 7.46 -1.79 7.85
C GLU A 158 8.32 -1.82 9.14
N LEU A 159 8.62 -3.01 9.65
CA LEU A 159 9.28 -3.30 10.94
C LEU A 159 8.46 -2.90 12.18
N ALA A 160 7.14 -2.76 12.05
CA ALA A 160 6.27 -2.51 13.20
C ALA A 160 6.02 -3.81 13.98
N ARG A 161 6.00 -3.74 15.31
CA ARG A 161 5.72 -4.90 16.18
C ARG A 161 4.24 -5.28 16.09
N LEU A 162 3.96 -6.56 15.83
CA LEU A 162 2.59 -7.08 15.89
C LEU A 162 2.22 -7.45 17.32
N ASN A 163 1.01 -7.07 17.73
CA ASN A 163 0.50 -7.34 19.07
C ASN A 163 -0.23 -8.70 19.11
N PRO A 164 0.03 -9.56 20.12
CA PRO A 164 0.93 -9.34 21.26
C PRO A 164 2.42 -9.60 20.90
N TYR A 165 3.31 -8.72 21.36
CA TYR A 165 4.77 -8.90 21.27
C TYR A 165 5.31 -9.32 22.65
N PRO A 166 5.69 -10.60 22.88
CA PRO A 166 5.88 -11.14 24.22
C PRO A 166 7.00 -10.46 25.04
N ASP A 167 8.16 -10.25 24.44
CA ASP A 167 9.33 -9.57 25.02
C ASP A 167 10.33 -9.16 23.91
N GLU A 168 11.45 -8.51 24.26
CA GLU A 168 12.51 -8.13 23.31
C GLU A 168 13.67 -9.14 23.21
N LYS A 169 13.56 -10.28 23.89
CA LYS A 169 14.63 -11.29 23.97
C LYS A 169 14.49 -12.36 22.89
N GLY A 170 13.29 -12.56 22.37
CA GLY A 170 13.03 -13.49 21.27
C GLY A 170 13.68 -13.06 19.95
N ARG A 171 14.05 -14.05 19.12
CA ARG A 171 14.47 -13.80 17.74
C ARG A 171 13.26 -13.25 16.96
N PRO A 172 13.35 -12.08 16.32
CA PRO A 172 12.23 -11.52 15.58
C PRO A 172 11.95 -12.32 14.31
N THR A 173 10.67 -12.49 14.00
CA THR A 173 10.21 -13.03 12.71
C THR A 173 9.69 -11.87 11.87
N LYS A 174 10.20 -11.69 10.66
CA LYS A 174 9.82 -10.57 9.78
C LYS A 174 8.86 -11.05 8.72
N GLU A 175 7.72 -10.39 8.63
CA GLU A 175 6.83 -10.53 7.50
C GLU A 175 7.46 -9.93 6.26
N LEU A 176 7.39 -10.68 5.16
CA LEU A 176 7.85 -10.23 3.85
C LEU A 176 6.65 -9.63 3.10
N LEU A 177 6.87 -8.49 2.46
CA LEU A 177 5.87 -7.95 1.56
C LEU A 177 5.79 -8.81 0.30
N GLU A 178 4.55 -9.17 -0.05
CA GLU A 178 4.25 -9.94 -1.24
C GLU A 178 4.10 -9.02 -2.46
N PHE A 179 4.66 -9.44 -3.59
CA PHE A 179 4.49 -8.81 -4.90
C PHE A 179 3.80 -9.81 -5.84
N PRO A 180 2.46 -9.92 -5.77
CA PRO A 180 1.74 -10.91 -6.53
C PRO A 180 1.71 -10.55 -8.02
N CYS A 181 1.77 -11.55 -8.89
CA CYS A 181 1.63 -11.38 -10.34
C CYS A 181 0.24 -10.87 -10.74
N ARG A 182 -0.75 -10.98 -9.85
CA ARG A 182 -2.08 -10.39 -9.97
C ARG A 182 -2.41 -9.69 -8.67
N ASP A 183 -2.75 -8.41 -8.74
CA ASP A 183 -3.08 -7.65 -7.54
C ASP A 183 -4.30 -8.24 -6.84
N PRO A 184 -4.24 -8.51 -5.53
CA PRO A 184 -5.39 -8.97 -4.77
C PRO A 184 -6.42 -7.86 -4.74
N LEU A 185 -7.65 -8.19 -5.12
CA LEU A 185 -8.78 -7.26 -5.15
C LEU A 185 -9.34 -7.04 -3.74
N ARG A 186 -8.58 -6.33 -2.90
CA ARG A 186 -8.94 -6.02 -1.51
C ARG A 186 -8.57 -4.58 -1.14
N PRO A 187 -9.36 -3.93 -0.28
CA PRO A 187 -9.03 -2.61 0.26
C PRO A 187 -7.74 -2.58 1.07
N HIS A 188 -7.16 -1.38 1.15
CA HIS A 188 -6.12 -1.07 2.11
C HIS A 188 -6.71 -0.90 3.51
N TYR A 189 -6.52 -1.91 4.36
CA TYR A 189 -6.98 -1.88 5.76
C TYR A 189 -5.93 -1.32 6.74
N SER A 190 -4.67 -1.25 6.31
CA SER A 190 -3.56 -0.74 7.10
C SER A 190 -2.85 0.36 6.36
N PHE A 191 -2.37 1.35 7.12
CA PHE A 191 -1.53 2.40 6.59
C PHE A 191 -0.23 1.81 6.07
N ARG A 192 0.07 2.04 4.80
CA ARG A 192 1.34 1.67 4.20
C ARG A 192 1.81 2.79 3.28
N ASN A 193 3.09 3.14 3.39
CA ASN A 193 3.69 4.10 2.47
C ASN A 193 5.16 3.73 2.23
N LEU A 194 5.36 2.72 1.38
CA LEU A 194 6.67 2.19 1.02
C LEU A 194 6.97 2.46 -0.46
N LEU A 195 8.24 2.62 -0.78
CA LEU A 195 8.75 2.71 -2.13
C LEU A 195 9.89 1.72 -2.31
N TYR A 196 9.78 0.85 -3.30
CA TYR A 196 10.85 -0.06 -3.70
C TYR A 196 11.56 0.53 -4.90
N LEU A 197 12.87 0.72 -4.74
CA LEU A 197 13.76 1.26 -5.76
C LEU A 197 14.68 0.15 -6.23
N TYR A 198 14.72 -0.05 -7.55
CA TYR A 198 15.61 -0.98 -8.21
C TYR A 198 16.51 -0.19 -9.16
N PRO A 199 17.77 0.10 -8.77
CA PRO A 199 18.79 0.46 -9.74
C PRO A 199 18.93 -0.69 -10.74
N ARG A 200 18.77 -0.44 -12.04
CA ARG A 200 18.82 -1.48 -13.09
C ARG A 200 20.18 -1.53 -13.76
N SER A 201 20.58 -0.44 -14.39
CA SER A 201 21.82 -0.40 -15.17
C SER A 201 22.46 0.99 -15.14
N LEU A 202 23.79 1.03 -15.27
CA LEU A 202 24.56 2.25 -15.49
C LEU A 202 25.51 2.04 -16.67
N ASN A 203 25.65 3.02 -17.55
CA ASN A 203 26.57 2.90 -18.68
C ASN A 203 27.61 4.03 -18.73
N PHE A 204 28.84 3.76 -18.25
CA PHE A 204 29.98 4.69 -18.37
C PHE A 204 31.04 4.22 -19.36
N ALA A 205 30.68 3.39 -20.35
CA ALA A 205 31.62 2.89 -21.36
C ALA A 205 32.35 4.03 -22.10
N ASN A 206 31.63 5.11 -22.43
CA ASN A 206 32.14 6.28 -23.16
C ASN A 206 32.69 7.39 -22.25
N ARG A 207 32.60 7.26 -20.93
CA ARG A 207 33.05 8.29 -19.99
C ARG A 207 34.59 8.43 -20.07
N PRO A 208 35.13 9.65 -20.13
CA PRO A 208 36.56 9.86 -20.02
C PRO A 208 37.09 9.39 -18.64
N GLY A 209 38.16 8.60 -18.63
CA GLY A 209 38.79 8.05 -17.42
C GLY A 209 38.68 6.52 -17.27
N SER A 210 39.27 6.00 -16.18
CA SER A 210 39.43 4.54 -15.95
C SER A 210 38.44 3.95 -14.93
N ALA A 211 37.41 4.71 -14.53
CA ALA A 211 36.46 4.25 -13.51
C ALA A 211 35.77 2.95 -13.97
N ARG A 212 35.99 1.87 -13.21
CA ARG A 212 35.61 0.49 -13.59
C ARG A 212 35.21 -0.39 -12.40
N ASN A 213 35.00 0.22 -11.24
CA ASN A 213 34.50 -0.43 -10.03
C ASN A 213 33.49 0.57 -9.48
N ILE A 214 32.26 0.54 -9.98
CA ILE A 214 31.31 1.63 -9.74
C ILE A 214 30.32 1.20 -8.68
N ALA A 215 30.23 1.98 -7.61
CA ALA A 215 29.19 1.89 -6.60
C ALA A 215 28.20 3.05 -6.79
N CYS A 216 26.92 2.80 -6.62
CA CYS A 216 25.90 3.85 -6.55
C CYS A 216 25.47 4.00 -5.09
N ARG A 217 25.63 5.21 -4.55
CA ARG A 217 25.10 5.61 -3.26
C ARG A 217 23.73 6.23 -3.46
N VAL A 218 22.73 5.75 -2.72
CA VAL A 218 21.35 6.19 -2.78
C VAL A 218 20.96 6.86 -1.47
N GLN A 219 20.37 8.05 -1.56
CA GLN A 219 19.86 8.84 -0.43
C GLN A 219 18.47 9.39 -0.77
N LEU A 220 17.63 9.59 0.25
CA LEU A 220 16.42 10.40 0.14
C LEU A 220 16.65 11.74 0.83
N LEU A 221 16.50 12.86 0.11
CA LEU A 221 16.72 14.20 0.63
C LEU A 221 15.42 14.99 0.74
N TYR A 222 15.35 15.88 1.74
CA TYR A 222 14.34 16.94 1.88
C TYR A 222 15.02 18.32 1.83
N GLY A 223 15.25 18.83 0.62
CA GLY A 223 16.13 19.98 0.39
C GLY A 223 17.42 19.56 -0.31
N GLU A 224 18.31 20.52 -0.57
CA GLU A 224 19.41 20.37 -1.54
C GLU A 224 20.77 20.02 -0.94
N ASP A 225 20.94 20.16 0.38
CA ASP A 225 22.20 19.84 1.06
C ASP A 225 22.23 18.34 1.44
N PRO A 226 23.08 17.52 0.79
CA PRO A 226 23.07 16.07 1.03
C PRO A 226 23.47 15.67 2.45
N ASP A 227 24.22 16.51 3.18
CA ASP A 227 24.73 16.18 4.50
C ASP A 227 23.73 16.50 5.62
N THR A 228 22.91 17.55 5.45
CA THR A 228 21.95 18.00 6.47
C THR A 228 20.50 17.63 6.14
N CYS A 229 20.16 17.48 4.86
CA CYS A 229 18.79 17.21 4.41
C CYS A 229 18.48 15.72 4.22
N CYS A 230 19.42 14.83 4.55
CA CYS A 230 19.24 13.38 4.37
C CYS A 230 18.27 12.78 5.39
N LEU A 231 17.28 12.02 4.90
CA LEU A 231 16.25 11.42 5.73
C LEU A 231 16.61 9.97 6.14
N PRO A 232 16.45 9.59 7.42
CA PRO A 232 16.64 8.21 7.87
C PRO A 232 15.38 7.39 7.54
N VAL A 233 15.28 6.96 6.29
CA VAL A 233 14.08 6.27 5.75
C VAL A 233 14.39 4.99 4.98
N LEU A 234 15.66 4.71 4.70
CA LEU A 234 16.09 3.53 3.95
C LEU A 234 16.17 2.36 4.89
N PHE A 235 15.65 1.20 4.52
CA PHE A 235 15.80 0.00 5.33
C PHE A 235 17.21 -0.56 5.20
N GLY A 236 17.86 -0.84 6.33
CA GLY A 236 19.21 -1.39 6.36
C GLY A 236 19.29 -2.87 5.99
N LYS A 237 20.50 -3.34 5.65
CA LYS A 237 20.82 -4.76 5.39
C LYS A 237 21.11 -5.51 6.71
N SER A 238 21.19 -6.85 6.63
CA SER A 238 21.30 -7.81 7.75
C SER A 238 22.18 -7.40 8.91
N SER A 239 23.32 -6.79 8.57
CA SER A 239 24.39 -6.42 9.49
C SER A 239 24.40 -4.93 9.81
N CYS A 240 23.34 -4.21 9.51
CA CYS A 240 23.23 -2.75 9.62
C CYS A 240 22.05 -2.37 10.52
N PRO A 241 22.00 -1.11 11.01
CA PRO A 241 20.81 -0.60 11.69
C PRO A 241 19.55 -0.80 10.85
N GLU A 242 18.40 -1.00 11.49
CA GLU A 242 17.12 -1.26 10.81
C GLU A 242 16.75 -0.19 9.78
N ILE A 243 17.07 1.07 10.11
CA ILE A 243 16.86 2.24 9.27
C ILE A 243 18.19 2.98 9.13
N VAL A 244 18.53 3.35 7.91
CA VAL A 244 19.76 4.07 7.52
C VAL A 244 19.41 5.29 6.66
N THR A 245 20.38 6.19 6.51
CA THR A 245 20.26 7.41 5.69
C THR A 245 20.79 7.22 4.26
N GLU A 246 21.67 6.23 4.05
CA GLU A 246 22.27 5.95 2.75
C GLU A 246 22.49 4.45 2.53
N VAL A 247 22.35 4.00 1.28
CA VAL A 247 22.58 2.61 0.86
C VAL A 247 23.51 2.60 -0.34
N TYR A 248 24.44 1.64 -0.36
CA TYR A 248 25.33 1.41 -1.49
C TYR A 248 24.93 0.15 -2.26
N THR A 249 24.91 0.27 -3.58
CA THR A 249 24.74 -0.88 -4.48
C THR A 249 25.95 -1.79 -4.47
N ALA A 250 25.76 -3.01 -4.96
CA ALA A 250 26.84 -3.96 -5.16
C ALA A 250 27.80 -3.49 -6.27
N VAL A 251 29.09 -3.74 -6.08
CA VAL A 251 30.15 -3.34 -7.02
C VAL A 251 30.60 -4.54 -7.82
N THR A 252 30.50 -4.42 -9.14
CA THR A 252 31.06 -5.40 -10.08
C THR A 252 32.49 -5.01 -10.43
N TYR A 253 33.45 -5.89 -10.11
CA TYR A 253 34.87 -5.62 -10.33
C TYR A 253 35.22 -5.49 -11.82
N HIS A 254 35.98 -4.45 -12.15
CA HIS A 254 36.46 -4.13 -13.51
C HIS A 254 35.35 -3.90 -14.56
N ASN A 255 34.14 -3.54 -14.13
CA ASN A 255 33.04 -3.19 -15.01
C ASN A 255 32.78 -1.68 -15.06
N LYS A 256 32.75 -1.12 -16.28
CA LYS A 256 32.39 0.29 -16.55
C LYS A 256 30.89 0.52 -16.73
N SER A 257 30.13 -0.54 -16.96
CA SER A 257 28.70 -0.51 -17.19
C SER A 257 28.01 -1.59 -16.33
N PRO A 258 27.90 -1.37 -15.00
CA PRO A 258 27.34 -2.36 -14.10
C PRO A 258 25.82 -2.49 -14.29
N ASP A 259 25.35 -3.74 -14.29
CA ASP A 259 23.95 -4.09 -14.05
C ASP A 259 23.79 -4.33 -12.55
N TYR A 260 22.88 -3.60 -11.92
CA TYR A 260 22.60 -3.73 -10.49
C TYR A 260 21.44 -4.70 -10.27
N GLN A 261 21.49 -5.43 -9.16
CA GLN A 261 20.46 -6.37 -8.73
C GLN A 261 19.94 -6.03 -7.33
N ASP A 262 20.30 -4.83 -6.84
CA ASP A 262 19.92 -4.37 -5.52
C ASP A 262 18.44 -3.96 -5.51
N GLU A 263 17.73 -4.40 -4.48
CA GLU A 263 16.40 -3.95 -4.12
C GLU A 263 16.52 -3.05 -2.88
N ILE A 264 16.08 -1.81 -3.00
CA ILE A 264 16.19 -0.81 -1.94
C ILE A 264 14.78 -0.44 -1.48
N LYS A 265 14.45 -0.79 -0.25
CA LYS A 265 13.17 -0.44 0.38
C LYS A 265 13.29 0.92 1.08
N ILE A 266 12.32 1.80 0.86
CA ILE A 266 12.28 3.17 1.39
C ILE A 266 10.93 3.40 2.08
N LYS A 267 10.96 3.94 3.31
CA LYS A 267 9.76 4.39 4.03
C LYS A 267 9.43 5.83 3.64
N LEU A 268 8.35 6.04 2.89
CA LEU A 268 7.97 7.38 2.44
C LEU A 268 7.35 8.18 3.60
N PRO A 269 7.68 9.49 3.72
CA PRO A 269 6.97 10.41 4.61
C PRO A 269 5.47 10.45 4.30
N ALA A 270 4.64 10.65 5.32
CA ALA A 270 3.19 10.74 5.15
C ALA A 270 2.78 11.93 4.26
N LYS A 271 3.52 13.04 4.34
CA LYS A 271 3.34 14.21 3.47
C LYS A 271 4.57 14.39 2.59
N LEU A 272 4.43 14.05 1.31
CA LEU A 272 5.41 14.38 0.30
C LEU A 272 5.22 15.81 -0.19
N THR A 273 6.32 16.39 -0.68
CA THR A 273 6.38 17.74 -1.26
C THR A 273 7.40 17.73 -2.38
N ASP A 274 7.38 18.75 -3.24
CA ASP A 274 8.33 18.85 -4.38
C ASP A 274 9.80 18.99 -3.96
N ARG A 275 10.09 19.15 -2.66
CA ARG A 275 11.46 19.15 -2.12
C ARG A 275 12.03 17.73 -1.95
N HIS A 276 11.17 16.72 -1.91
CA HIS A 276 11.58 15.34 -1.70
C HIS A 276 12.10 14.74 -3.02
N HIS A 277 13.36 14.31 -3.00
CA HIS A 277 13.97 13.70 -4.17
C HIS A 277 14.97 12.62 -3.78
N LEU A 278 15.11 11.61 -4.63
CA LEU A 278 16.19 10.65 -4.52
C LEU A 278 17.47 11.27 -5.07
N PHE A 279 18.57 11.09 -4.36
CA PHE A 279 19.89 11.55 -4.78
C PHE A 279 20.81 10.35 -4.96
N PHE A 280 21.50 10.33 -6.10
CA PHE A 280 22.37 9.24 -6.51
C PHE A 280 23.78 9.78 -6.71
N THR A 281 24.75 9.24 -5.98
CA THR A 281 26.17 9.56 -6.19
C THR A 281 26.91 8.32 -6.67
N PHE A 282 27.60 8.45 -7.80
CA PHE A 282 28.41 7.36 -8.35
C PHE A 282 29.85 7.51 -7.88
N TYR A 283 30.41 6.44 -7.32
CA TYR A 283 31.78 6.39 -6.85
C TYR A 283 32.58 5.34 -7.62
N HIS A 284 33.82 5.68 -7.97
CA HIS A 284 34.83 4.69 -8.30
C HIS A 284 35.51 4.18 -7.03
N ILE A 285 35.48 2.86 -6.82
CA ILE A 285 36.12 2.20 -5.68
C ILE A 285 37.50 1.69 -6.06
N SER A 286 38.54 2.28 -5.48
CA SER A 286 39.93 1.89 -5.73
C SER A 286 40.30 0.62 -4.97
N CYS A 287 40.61 -0.46 -5.70
CA CYS A 287 41.14 -1.69 -5.10
C CYS A 287 42.67 -1.68 -4.97
N GLN A 288 43.36 -0.57 -5.30
CA GLN A 288 44.83 -0.50 -5.25
C GLN A 288 45.33 -0.64 -3.80
N ARG A 289 46.51 -1.23 -3.62
CA ARG A 289 47.10 -1.52 -2.30
C ARG A 289 48.02 -0.42 -1.76
N LYS A 290 48.47 0.52 -2.60
CA LYS A 290 49.39 1.60 -2.20
C LYS A 290 48.58 2.82 -1.72
N MET A 291 48.74 3.17 -0.45
CA MET A 291 47.88 4.13 0.26
C MET A 291 48.22 5.61 0.07
N GLU A 292 49.44 5.99 -0.36
CA GLU A 292 49.91 7.35 -0.03
C GLU A 292 49.15 8.52 -0.68
N HIS A 293 48.40 8.32 -1.78
CA HIS A 293 47.79 9.45 -2.50
C HIS A 293 46.42 9.22 -3.15
N THR A 294 45.76 8.07 -3.00
CA THR A 294 44.43 7.85 -3.64
C THR A 294 43.36 7.48 -2.63
N PRO A 295 42.26 8.25 -2.54
CA PRO A 295 41.14 7.91 -1.67
C PRO A 295 40.50 6.59 -2.14
N THR A 296 39.96 5.81 -1.20
CA THR A 296 39.27 4.55 -1.51
C THR A 296 38.06 4.78 -2.42
N GLU A 297 37.38 5.91 -2.22
CA GLU A 297 36.19 6.34 -2.95
C GLU A 297 36.53 7.62 -3.71
N THR A 298 36.28 7.64 -5.01
CA THR A 298 36.41 8.87 -5.80
C THR A 298 35.05 9.11 -6.46
N PRO A 299 34.35 10.21 -6.15
CA PRO A 299 33.09 10.52 -6.81
C PRO A 299 33.37 10.77 -8.31
N ILE A 300 32.46 10.30 -9.16
CA ILE A 300 32.64 10.29 -10.62
C ILE A 300 31.48 10.92 -11.38
N GLY A 301 30.38 11.20 -10.68
CA GLY A 301 29.17 11.84 -11.19
C GLY A 301 28.00 11.65 -10.22
N TYR A 302 26.92 12.37 -10.46
CA TYR A 302 25.70 12.28 -9.66
C TYR A 302 24.45 12.50 -10.52
N THR A 303 23.30 12.09 -10.01
CA THR A 303 21.99 12.36 -10.60
C THR A 303 20.92 12.37 -9.50
N TRP A 304 19.72 12.84 -9.79
CA TRP A 304 18.63 12.92 -8.84
C TRP A 304 17.29 12.60 -9.49
N PHE A 305 16.28 12.33 -8.66
CA PHE A 305 14.93 12.09 -9.13
C PHE A 305 13.92 12.75 -8.19
N PRO A 306 13.23 13.83 -8.63
CA PRO A 306 12.12 14.41 -7.88
C PRO A 306 11.02 13.37 -7.70
N LEU A 307 10.69 13.02 -6.45
CA LEU A 307 9.70 11.97 -6.16
C LEU A 307 8.27 12.47 -6.31
N PHE A 308 8.04 13.74 -6.02
CA PHE A 308 6.72 14.33 -6.00
C PHE A 308 6.66 15.49 -6.99
N HIS A 309 5.62 15.53 -7.80
CA HIS A 309 5.41 16.58 -8.79
C HIS A 309 3.91 16.75 -9.05
N GLU A 310 3.41 17.98 -9.03
CA GLU A 310 2.00 18.31 -9.30
C GLU A 310 1.01 17.48 -8.47
N GLY A 311 1.30 17.25 -7.19
CA GLY A 311 0.42 16.47 -6.31
C GLY A 311 0.60 14.95 -6.39
N ARG A 312 1.48 14.46 -7.28
CA ARG A 312 1.57 13.03 -7.62
C ARG A 312 2.93 12.44 -7.27
N LEU A 313 2.92 11.22 -6.73
CA LEU A 313 4.11 10.40 -6.54
C LEU A 313 4.53 9.80 -7.88
N ARG A 314 5.74 10.10 -8.33
CA ARG A 314 6.32 9.57 -9.57
C ARG A 314 6.85 8.14 -9.37
N SER A 315 6.59 7.27 -10.32
CA SER A 315 6.92 5.84 -10.28
C SER A 315 7.29 5.28 -11.67
N GLY A 316 7.51 3.96 -11.74
CA GLY A 316 7.82 3.23 -12.98
C GLY A 316 9.29 3.27 -13.37
N ASP A 317 9.56 2.92 -14.62
CA ASP A 317 10.91 2.92 -15.20
C ASP A 317 11.34 4.34 -15.59
N GLN A 318 12.53 4.74 -15.15
CA GLN A 318 13.07 6.07 -15.37
C GLN A 318 14.52 5.97 -15.87
N SER A 319 14.83 6.72 -16.92
CA SER A 319 16.18 6.82 -17.48
C SER A 319 16.75 8.20 -17.20
N LEU A 320 17.77 8.25 -16.36
CA LEU A 320 18.35 9.47 -15.82
C LEU A 320 19.69 9.81 -16.49
N GLN A 321 19.88 11.11 -16.73
CA GLN A 321 21.15 11.69 -17.17
C GLN A 321 22.06 11.87 -15.95
N VAL A 322 23.37 11.71 -16.18
CA VAL A 322 24.37 11.85 -15.11
C VAL A 322 25.15 13.13 -15.30
N LEU A 323 25.15 13.95 -14.26
CA LEU A 323 25.97 15.15 -14.22
C LEU A 323 27.41 14.75 -13.89
N GLN A 324 28.36 15.27 -14.67
CA GLN A 324 29.77 15.03 -14.47
C GLN A 324 30.25 15.93 -13.35
N GLU A 325 30.87 15.33 -12.33
CA GLU A 325 31.54 16.11 -11.31
C GLU A 325 32.76 16.82 -11.93
N PRO A 326 32.92 18.14 -11.72
CA PRO A 326 34.12 18.83 -12.14
C PRO A 326 35.33 18.27 -11.36
N PRO A 327 36.49 18.10 -12.00
CA PRO A 327 37.70 17.76 -11.25
C PRO A 327 37.94 18.84 -10.18
N PRO A 328 38.39 18.48 -8.96
CA PRO A 328 38.54 19.45 -7.88
C PRO A 328 39.40 20.63 -8.35
N ALA A 329 38.85 21.84 -8.21
CA ALA A 329 39.55 23.06 -8.56
C ALA A 329 40.79 23.21 -7.68
N GLY A 330 41.98 23.16 -8.30
CA GLY A 330 43.25 23.41 -7.61
C GLY A 330 44.01 22.17 -7.13
N TYR A 331 44.42 21.29 -8.06
CA TYR A 331 45.58 20.42 -7.83
C TYR A 331 46.87 21.26 -7.91
N SER A 332 47.16 22.06 -6.89
CA SER A 332 48.52 22.49 -6.57
C SER A 332 49.12 21.48 -5.59
N PHE A 333 50.20 20.84 -6.01
CA PHE A 333 50.95 19.82 -5.29
C PHE A 333 51.51 20.42 -3.98
N GLY A 334 50.83 20.26 -2.83
CA GLY A 334 51.44 20.77 -1.59
C GLY A 334 50.68 20.80 -0.28
N ASP A 335 49.36 20.62 -0.20
CA ASP A 335 48.69 20.71 1.11
C ASP A 335 47.59 19.65 1.29
N GLN A 336 47.79 18.77 2.26
CA GLN A 336 46.88 17.69 2.64
C GLN A 336 46.11 18.10 3.89
N SER A 337 45.05 18.88 3.71
CA SER A 337 44.00 19.00 4.72
C SER A 337 42.66 19.34 4.09
N LEU A 338 41.72 18.40 4.20
CA LEU A 338 40.26 18.58 4.27
C LEU A 338 39.63 19.57 3.27
N GLN A 339 39.42 19.16 2.01
CA GLN A 339 38.32 19.70 1.18
C GLN A 339 37.79 18.63 0.21
N VAL A 340 36.75 17.91 0.61
CA VAL A 340 35.84 17.22 -0.34
C VAL A 340 34.97 18.33 -0.94
N LEU A 341 35.47 19.00 -1.98
CA LEU A 341 34.66 19.94 -2.74
C LEU A 341 33.83 19.14 -3.75
N GLN A 342 32.75 18.55 -3.23
CA GLN A 342 31.58 18.18 -4.01
C GLN A 342 30.95 19.51 -4.43
N GLU A 343 31.23 20.01 -5.64
CA GLU A 343 30.43 21.15 -6.14
C GLU A 343 28.97 20.67 -6.19
N PRO A 344 28.08 21.23 -5.34
CA PRO A 344 26.71 20.79 -5.28
C PRO A 344 26.05 21.04 -6.64
N PRO A 345 25.02 20.27 -6.99
CA PRO A 345 24.25 20.57 -8.19
C PRO A 345 23.73 22.03 -8.13
N PRO A 346 23.43 22.65 -9.27
CA PRO A 346 22.93 24.03 -9.30
C PRO A 346 21.74 24.23 -8.35
N ALA A 347 21.68 25.37 -7.66
CA ALA A 347 20.57 25.66 -6.76
C ALA A 347 19.22 25.54 -7.49
N GLY A 348 18.24 24.92 -6.85
CA GLY A 348 16.93 24.62 -7.45
C GLY A 348 16.88 23.34 -8.29
N TYR A 349 17.96 22.56 -8.39
CA TYR A 349 17.99 21.31 -9.15
C TYR A 349 16.91 20.31 -8.67
N SER A 350 16.60 20.34 -7.38
CA SER A 350 15.69 19.39 -6.73
C SER A 350 14.28 19.42 -7.29
N PHE A 351 13.87 20.55 -7.87
CA PHE A 351 12.57 20.75 -8.51
C PHE A 351 12.57 20.41 -10.01
N LEU A 352 13.75 20.18 -10.60
CA LEU A 352 13.92 19.95 -12.03
C LEU A 352 14.23 18.48 -12.29
N SER A 353 13.76 17.97 -13.43
CA SER A 353 14.21 16.66 -13.92
C SER A 353 15.65 16.78 -14.45
N PRO A 354 16.53 15.78 -14.24
CA PRO A 354 17.84 15.73 -14.88
C PRO A 354 17.78 15.77 -16.42
N SER A 355 16.61 15.48 -17.00
CA SER A 355 16.36 15.60 -18.44
C SER A 355 16.32 17.06 -18.94
N VAL A 356 16.24 18.04 -18.04
CA VAL A 356 16.31 19.46 -18.39
C VAL A 356 17.78 19.87 -18.51
N HIS A 357 18.13 20.51 -19.62
CA HIS A 357 19.48 21.06 -19.79
C HIS A 357 19.71 22.23 -18.86
N LEU A 358 20.50 22.02 -17.82
CA LEU A 358 20.89 23.08 -16.88
C LEU A 358 21.99 23.97 -17.49
N PRO A 359 21.89 25.29 -17.35
CA PRO A 359 22.92 26.22 -17.84
C PRO A 359 24.24 25.98 -17.09
N ASN A 360 25.36 26.00 -17.82
CA ASN A 360 26.72 25.77 -17.31
C ASN A 360 27.00 24.37 -16.72
N ALA A 361 26.06 23.44 -16.79
CA ALA A 361 26.19 22.09 -16.26
C ALA A 361 26.96 21.18 -17.25
N ARG A 362 27.94 20.43 -16.76
CA ARG A 362 28.71 19.46 -17.57
C ARG A 362 28.13 18.07 -17.44
N TRP A 363 27.56 17.55 -18.51
CA TRP A 363 26.92 16.23 -18.51
C TRP A 363 27.85 15.14 -19.03
N VAL A 364 27.77 13.95 -18.44
CA VAL A 364 28.49 12.78 -18.95
C VAL A 364 27.88 12.34 -20.28
N ASP A 365 28.72 11.98 -21.25
CA ASP A 365 28.34 11.45 -22.57
C ASP A 365 27.29 12.32 -23.31
N GLY A 366 27.38 13.66 -23.15
CA GLY A 366 26.54 14.60 -23.89
C GLY A 366 25.07 14.59 -23.49
N HIS A 367 24.75 14.51 -22.18
CA HIS A 367 23.37 14.50 -21.67
C HIS A 367 22.56 13.25 -22.06
N ARG A 368 23.24 12.16 -22.45
CA ARG A 368 22.56 10.89 -22.72
C ARG A 368 21.97 10.31 -21.42
N PRO A 369 20.80 9.66 -21.45
CA PRO A 369 20.36 8.83 -20.32
C PRO A 369 21.33 7.66 -20.15
N LEU A 370 21.96 7.55 -18.99
CA LEU A 370 22.98 6.54 -18.69
C LEU A 370 22.63 5.64 -17.51
N PHE A 371 21.70 6.08 -16.65
CA PHE A 371 21.32 5.36 -15.43
C PHE A 371 19.84 5.01 -15.47
N GLU A 372 19.52 3.73 -15.36
CA GLU A 372 18.15 3.23 -15.37
C GLU A 372 17.75 2.82 -13.96
N ILE A 373 16.57 3.28 -13.53
CA ILE A 373 15.96 2.89 -12.26
C ILE A 373 14.51 2.48 -12.48
N THR A 374 14.00 1.59 -11.62
CA THR A 374 12.59 1.25 -11.53
C THR A 374 12.08 1.58 -10.13
N LEU A 375 10.95 2.28 -10.06
CA LEU A 375 10.31 2.70 -8.82
C LEU A 375 8.94 2.02 -8.68
N LEU A 376 8.79 1.17 -7.67
CA LEU A 376 7.55 0.45 -7.38
C LEU A 376 6.97 0.94 -6.04
N PRO A 377 6.01 1.88 -6.05
CA PRO A 377 5.33 2.31 -4.85
C PRO A 377 4.37 1.23 -4.34
N GLN A 378 4.33 1.08 -3.03
CA GLN A 378 3.36 0.28 -2.29
C GLN A 378 2.75 1.21 -1.24
N SER A 379 1.72 1.95 -1.63
CA SER A 379 1.16 3.05 -0.84
C SER A 379 -0.36 2.96 -0.76
N SER A 380 -0.88 3.12 0.46
CA SER A 380 -2.31 3.35 0.73
C SER A 380 -2.68 4.84 0.68
N ILE A 381 -1.74 5.71 0.29
CA ILE A 381 -1.93 7.16 0.18
C ILE A 381 -1.95 7.57 -1.30
N PHE A 382 -1.03 7.02 -2.10
CA PHE A 382 -0.87 7.37 -3.52
C PHE A 382 -1.44 6.26 -4.41
N PRO A 383 -2.60 6.47 -5.08
CA PRO A 383 -3.28 5.43 -5.85
C PRO A 383 -2.56 4.95 -7.09
N GLN A 384 -1.71 5.79 -7.72
CA GLN A 384 -1.03 5.50 -8.99
C GLN A 384 -1.99 5.26 -10.17
N ASP A 385 -3.28 5.50 -9.99
CA ASP A 385 -4.31 5.48 -11.02
C ASP A 385 -4.79 6.92 -11.28
N PRO A 386 -4.72 7.40 -12.53
CA PRO A 386 -5.01 8.80 -12.85
C PRO A 386 -6.47 9.19 -12.57
N HIS A 387 -7.43 8.27 -12.71
CA HIS A 387 -8.84 8.57 -12.49
C HIS A 387 -9.16 8.69 -11.00
N ILE A 388 -8.59 7.80 -10.18
CA ILE A 388 -8.72 7.84 -8.71
C ILE A 388 -8.01 9.07 -8.16
N GLU A 389 -6.77 9.35 -8.60
CA GLU A 389 -6.02 10.53 -8.17
C GLU A 389 -6.78 11.83 -8.47
N GLN A 390 -7.22 12.02 -9.70
CA GLN A 390 -7.96 13.23 -10.09
C GLN A 390 -9.25 13.43 -9.29
N PHE A 391 -9.96 12.35 -8.97
CA PHE A 391 -11.18 12.39 -8.17
C PHE A 391 -10.90 12.67 -6.68
N LEU A 392 -9.88 12.05 -6.09
CA LEU A 392 -9.52 12.32 -4.70
C LEU A 392 -8.94 13.73 -4.53
N ASP A 393 -8.16 14.23 -5.49
CA ASP A 393 -7.62 15.59 -5.49
C ASP A 393 -8.73 16.64 -5.49
N ILE A 394 -9.77 16.44 -6.31
CA ILE A 394 -10.90 17.38 -6.38
C ILE A 394 -11.75 17.33 -5.11
N CYS A 395 -11.91 16.14 -4.50
CA CYS A 395 -12.61 16.00 -3.22
C CYS A 395 -11.82 16.64 -2.07
N GLY A 396 -10.49 16.45 -2.02
CA GLY A 396 -9.64 17.09 -1.03
C GLY A 396 -9.65 18.62 -1.16
N ALA A 397 -9.60 19.14 -2.38
CA ALA A 397 -9.72 20.59 -2.63
C ALA A 397 -11.06 21.16 -2.14
N LEU A 398 -12.15 20.39 -2.26
CA LEU A 398 -13.47 20.78 -1.75
C LEU A 398 -13.50 20.78 -0.21
N GLU A 399 -12.91 19.77 0.43
CA GLU A 399 -12.85 19.68 1.90
C GLU A 399 -12.01 20.79 2.54
N GLU A 400 -10.93 21.22 1.87
CA GLU A 400 -10.09 22.33 2.31
C GLU A 400 -10.70 23.72 2.03
N GLY A 401 -11.89 23.79 1.43
CA GLY A 401 -12.55 25.04 1.04
C GLY A 401 -11.86 25.76 -0.12
N GLY A 402 -11.04 25.04 -0.89
CA GLY A 402 -10.31 25.54 -2.04
C GLY A 402 -11.20 25.76 -3.27
N ARG A 403 -10.69 26.56 -4.23
CA ARG A 403 -11.30 26.68 -5.56
C ARG A 403 -11.00 25.42 -6.37
N LEU A 404 -12.03 24.85 -6.97
CA LEU A 404 -11.91 23.71 -7.87
C LEU A 404 -10.96 24.04 -9.04
N PRO A 405 -9.97 23.18 -9.34
CA PRO A 405 -9.11 23.36 -10.50
C PRO A 405 -9.90 23.10 -11.78
N THR A 406 -10.45 24.17 -12.37
CA THR A 406 -11.16 24.10 -13.65
C THR A 406 -10.15 24.13 -14.80
N ALA A 407 -10.13 23.09 -15.64
CA ALA A 407 -9.36 23.13 -16.87
C ALA A 407 -10.02 24.14 -17.84
N ASN A 408 -9.32 25.20 -18.23
CA ASN A 408 -9.75 26.10 -19.31
C ASN A 408 -11.18 26.69 -19.19
N GLY A 409 -11.64 27.01 -17.98
CA GLY A 409 -12.94 27.66 -17.77
C GLY A 409 -14.16 26.74 -17.91
N THR A 410 -13.99 25.41 -17.83
CA THR A 410 -15.11 24.49 -17.62
C THR A 410 -15.82 24.77 -16.30
N ASP A 411 -17.12 24.50 -16.29
CA ASP A 411 -17.93 24.56 -15.08
C ASP A 411 -17.37 23.57 -14.02
N PRO A 412 -17.02 24.04 -12.81
CA PRO A 412 -16.55 23.18 -11.72
C PRO A 412 -17.43 21.95 -11.46
N GLU A 413 -18.75 22.06 -11.62
CA GLU A 413 -19.68 20.95 -11.43
C GLU A 413 -19.53 19.89 -12.53
N ALA A 414 -19.34 20.32 -13.78
CA ALA A 414 -19.12 19.43 -14.90
C ALA A 414 -17.80 18.66 -14.79
N GLU A 415 -16.76 19.31 -14.28
CA GLU A 415 -15.46 18.69 -14.01
C GLU A 415 -15.57 17.63 -12.91
N LEU A 416 -16.24 17.96 -11.80
CA LEU A 416 -16.49 17.01 -10.70
C LEU A 416 -17.28 15.79 -11.18
N ARG A 417 -18.36 16.01 -11.94
CA ARG A 417 -19.16 14.95 -12.55
C ARG A 417 -18.29 14.06 -13.45
N SER A 418 -17.49 14.66 -14.32
CA SER A 418 -16.62 13.92 -15.25
C SER A 418 -15.67 13.00 -14.49
N ARG A 419 -15.01 13.51 -13.45
CA ARG A 419 -14.05 12.74 -12.63
C ARG A 419 -14.73 11.65 -11.81
N ALA A 420 -15.90 11.93 -11.22
CA ALA A 420 -16.65 10.94 -10.45
C ALA A 420 -17.10 9.75 -11.33
N LEU A 421 -17.57 10.02 -12.55
CA LEU A 421 -17.95 8.96 -13.50
C LEU A 421 -16.74 8.24 -14.09
N ALA A 422 -15.61 8.93 -14.24
CA ALA A 422 -14.37 8.32 -14.72
C ALA A 422 -13.76 7.27 -13.77
N LEU A 423 -14.24 7.16 -12.52
CA LEU A 423 -13.85 6.08 -11.60
C LEU A 423 -14.13 4.68 -12.18
N GLU A 424 -15.13 4.55 -13.08
CA GLU A 424 -15.41 3.30 -13.80
C GLU A 424 -14.24 2.84 -14.69
N LEU A 425 -13.35 3.76 -15.08
CA LEU A 425 -12.21 3.50 -15.98
C LEU A 425 -10.91 3.11 -15.25
N SER A 426 -10.86 3.26 -13.92
CA SER A 426 -9.65 3.01 -13.12
C SER A 426 -9.22 1.54 -13.16
N ALA A 427 -7.96 1.20 -12.89
CA ALA A 427 -7.54 -0.20 -12.82
C ALA A 427 -8.19 -0.96 -11.63
N PRO A 428 -8.53 -2.26 -11.76
CA PRO A 428 -9.19 -3.02 -10.69
C PRO A 428 -8.43 -3.05 -9.35
N GLY A 429 -7.10 -3.20 -9.38
CA GLY A 429 -6.27 -3.25 -8.17
C GLY A 429 -6.36 -1.94 -7.36
N PRO A 430 -5.99 -0.78 -7.94
CA PRO A 430 -6.13 0.53 -7.30
C PRO A 430 -7.56 0.86 -6.88
N LEU A 431 -8.57 0.54 -7.72
CA LEU A 431 -9.98 0.77 -7.38
C LEU A 431 -10.34 0.06 -6.08
N MET A 432 -10.01 -1.23 -5.99
CA MET A 432 -10.32 -2.03 -4.81
C MET A 432 -9.52 -1.60 -3.60
N GLY A 433 -8.23 -1.26 -3.77
CA GLY A 433 -7.36 -0.74 -2.72
C GLY A 433 -7.90 0.54 -2.06
N PHE A 434 -8.42 1.47 -2.86
CA PHE A 434 -8.95 2.77 -2.43
C PHE A 434 -10.48 2.80 -2.33
N LEU A 435 -11.15 1.65 -2.30
CA LEU A 435 -12.62 1.60 -2.26
C LEU A 435 -13.25 2.36 -1.07
N PRO A 436 -12.75 2.21 0.19
CA PRO A 436 -13.34 2.94 1.32
C PRO A 436 -13.30 4.47 1.18
N PRO A 437 -12.15 5.13 0.88
CA PRO A 437 -12.13 6.58 0.72
C PRO A 437 -12.93 7.04 -0.50
N LEU A 438 -12.97 6.26 -1.58
CA LEU A 438 -13.81 6.58 -2.76
C LEU A 438 -15.30 6.63 -2.40
N LEU A 439 -15.79 5.63 -1.68
CA LEU A 439 -17.19 5.59 -1.22
C LEU A 439 -17.46 6.73 -0.23
N GLU A 440 -16.56 6.99 0.71
CA GLU A 440 -16.70 8.09 1.68
C GLU A 440 -16.80 9.46 0.99
N CYS A 441 -15.91 9.75 0.03
CA CYS A 441 -15.98 10.98 -0.76
C CYS A 441 -17.30 11.10 -1.53
N LEU A 442 -17.78 10.02 -2.16
CA LEU A 442 -19.07 10.01 -2.87
C LEU A 442 -20.25 10.26 -1.91
N LEU A 443 -20.23 9.68 -0.70
CA LEU A 443 -21.24 9.96 0.33
C LEU A 443 -21.16 11.40 0.86
N HIS A 444 -19.96 11.97 0.97
CA HIS A 444 -19.78 13.37 1.31
C HIS A 444 -20.38 14.28 0.23
N LEU A 445 -20.14 13.99 -1.05
CA LEU A 445 -20.72 14.74 -2.17
C LEU A 445 -22.25 14.66 -2.23
N LEU A 446 -22.85 13.57 -1.75
CA LEU A 446 -24.31 13.47 -1.61
C LEU A 446 -24.87 14.48 -0.60
N VAL A 447 -24.14 14.75 0.50
CA VAL A 447 -24.67 15.44 1.69
C VAL A 447 -24.18 16.88 1.84
N GLN A 448 -23.10 17.27 1.16
CA GLN A 448 -22.47 18.59 1.30
C GLN A 448 -22.83 19.55 0.12
N PRO A 449 -23.84 20.43 0.27
CA PRO A 449 -24.03 21.56 -0.64
C PRO A 449 -22.94 22.62 -0.39
N PRO A 450 -22.39 23.27 -1.44
CA PRO A 450 -23.17 24.19 -2.28
C PRO A 450 -23.48 23.71 -3.71
N TRP A 451 -23.15 22.47 -4.08
CA TRP A 451 -23.24 21.97 -5.46
C TRP A 451 -24.44 21.01 -5.64
N PRO A 452 -25.67 21.50 -5.89
CA PRO A 452 -26.86 20.65 -5.98
C PRO A 452 -26.80 19.62 -7.11
N CYS A 453 -26.07 19.89 -8.18
CA CYS A 453 -25.83 18.94 -9.28
C CYS A 453 -24.92 17.77 -8.87
N ALA A 454 -24.12 17.91 -7.80
CA ALA A 454 -23.23 16.87 -7.32
C ALA A 454 -24.00 15.70 -6.68
N SER A 455 -25.16 15.93 -6.05
CA SER A 455 -25.92 14.86 -5.38
C SER A 455 -26.40 13.76 -6.33
N ARG A 456 -27.07 14.11 -7.44
CA ARG A 456 -27.53 13.16 -8.45
C ARG A 456 -26.36 12.43 -9.12
N ASP A 457 -25.32 13.17 -9.46
CA ASP A 457 -24.18 12.62 -10.19
C ASP A 457 -23.29 11.77 -9.25
N ALA A 458 -23.20 12.10 -7.96
CA ALA A 458 -22.57 11.26 -6.94
C ALA A 458 -23.38 10.00 -6.65
N PHE A 459 -24.73 10.08 -6.64
CA PHE A 459 -25.58 8.88 -6.54
C PHE A 459 -25.31 7.93 -7.72
N HIS A 460 -25.28 8.49 -8.94
CA HIS A 460 -24.95 7.70 -10.13
C HIS A 460 -23.54 7.11 -10.05
N ALA A 461 -22.52 7.90 -9.70
CA ALA A 461 -21.16 7.43 -9.54
C ALA A 461 -21.02 6.36 -8.44
N THR A 462 -21.81 6.45 -7.37
CA THR A 462 -21.88 5.40 -6.34
C THR A 462 -22.47 4.11 -6.91
N ALA A 463 -23.56 4.19 -7.67
CA ALA A 463 -24.18 3.01 -8.30
C ALA A 463 -23.27 2.35 -9.35
N ALA A 464 -22.59 3.18 -10.14
CA ALA A 464 -21.53 2.80 -11.06
C ALA A 464 -20.37 2.06 -10.37
N LEU A 465 -19.84 2.64 -9.30
CA LEU A 465 -18.75 2.06 -8.51
C LEU A 465 -19.15 0.72 -7.89
N VAL A 466 -20.32 0.66 -7.26
CA VAL A 466 -20.88 -0.57 -6.68
C VAL A 466 -21.06 -1.64 -7.75
N HIS A 467 -21.61 -1.29 -8.91
CA HIS A 467 -21.76 -2.23 -10.02
C HIS A 467 -20.43 -2.78 -10.51
N ARG A 468 -19.43 -1.92 -10.58
CA ARG A 468 -18.09 -2.29 -10.98
C ARG A 468 -17.43 -3.24 -9.98
N VAL A 469 -17.52 -2.94 -8.68
CA VAL A 469 -17.01 -3.81 -7.60
C VAL A 469 -17.70 -5.17 -7.62
N SER A 470 -19.03 -5.20 -7.72
CA SER A 470 -19.80 -6.46 -7.79
C SER A 470 -19.41 -7.29 -9.02
N THR A 471 -19.15 -6.64 -10.17
CA THR A 471 -18.71 -7.33 -11.39
C THR A 471 -17.31 -7.94 -11.22
N LEU A 472 -16.38 -7.20 -10.61
CA LEU A 472 -15.01 -7.65 -10.33
C LEU A 472 -14.96 -8.79 -9.30
N LEU A 473 -15.94 -8.87 -8.41
CA LEU A 473 -16.06 -9.85 -7.34
C LEU A 473 -17.28 -10.78 -7.52
N SER A 474 -17.65 -11.08 -8.77
CA SER A 474 -18.85 -11.88 -9.09
C SER A 474 -18.79 -13.31 -8.54
N ASP A 475 -17.58 -13.83 -8.26
CA ASP A 475 -17.36 -15.14 -7.66
C ASP A 475 -17.56 -15.16 -6.12
N GLU A 476 -17.65 -13.99 -5.47
CA GLU A 476 -17.69 -13.81 -4.00
C GLU A 476 -19.07 -13.31 -3.51
N GLU A 477 -20.14 -13.67 -4.23
CA GLU A 477 -21.51 -13.31 -3.88
C GLU A 477 -22.17 -14.38 -2.97
N ASP A 478 -22.93 -13.93 -1.97
CA ASP A 478 -23.78 -14.84 -1.20
C ASP A 478 -25.00 -15.32 -2.01
N GLN A 479 -25.81 -16.21 -1.41
CA GLN A 479 -27.04 -16.73 -2.02
C GLN A 479 -28.07 -15.64 -2.41
N HIS A 480 -27.93 -14.42 -1.88
CA HIS A 480 -28.78 -13.27 -2.14
C HIS A 480 -28.11 -12.23 -3.07
N GLY A 481 -26.94 -12.53 -3.65
CA GLY A 481 -26.20 -11.61 -4.52
C GLY A 481 -25.48 -10.50 -3.78
N ARG A 482 -25.28 -10.62 -2.47
CA ARG A 482 -24.57 -9.62 -1.67
C ARG A 482 -23.09 -9.90 -1.69
N ASN A 483 -22.32 -8.85 -1.91
CA ASN A 483 -20.88 -8.91 -1.85
C ASN A 483 -20.39 -8.69 -0.41
N ALA A 484 -19.62 -9.65 0.11
CA ALA A 484 -19.14 -9.60 1.50
C ALA A 484 -18.30 -8.35 1.81
N LEU A 485 -17.55 -7.83 0.82
CA LEU A 485 -16.72 -6.64 1.00
C LEU A 485 -17.57 -5.38 1.18
N LEU A 486 -18.53 -5.17 0.29
CA LEU A 486 -19.44 -4.03 0.34
C LEU A 486 -20.29 -4.07 1.63
N ALA A 487 -20.80 -5.24 2.02
CA ALA A 487 -21.51 -5.41 3.28
C ALA A 487 -20.63 -5.10 4.51
N THR A 488 -19.38 -5.57 4.51
CA THR A 488 -18.41 -5.28 5.57
C THR A 488 -18.12 -3.78 5.66
N TRP A 489 -18.01 -3.10 4.52
CA TRP A 489 -17.82 -1.65 4.49
C TRP A 489 -19.03 -0.92 5.10
N ILE A 490 -20.27 -1.27 4.71
CA ILE A 490 -21.48 -0.67 5.29
C ILE A 490 -21.49 -0.84 6.81
N HIS A 491 -21.24 -2.04 7.33
CA HIS A 491 -21.40 -2.31 8.77
C HIS A 491 -20.30 -1.74 9.66
N PHE A 492 -19.05 -1.70 9.17
CA PHE A 492 -17.89 -1.45 10.03
C PHE A 492 -17.08 -0.21 9.66
N GLN A 493 -17.19 0.30 8.43
CA GLN A 493 -16.38 1.41 7.94
C GLN A 493 -17.19 2.65 7.56
N CYS A 494 -18.44 2.48 7.15
CA CYS A 494 -19.32 3.59 6.78
C CYS A 494 -19.57 4.52 7.99
N GLY A 495 -18.87 5.65 8.03
CA GLY A 495 -19.15 6.75 8.95
C GLY A 495 -20.19 7.72 8.38
N LEU A 496 -20.96 8.38 9.24
CA LEU A 496 -21.73 9.54 8.81
C LEU A 496 -20.78 10.74 8.65
N PRO A 497 -20.93 11.56 7.58
CA PRO A 497 -20.27 12.85 7.52
C PRO A 497 -20.59 13.62 8.80
N PRO A 498 -19.60 14.22 9.51
CA PRO A 498 -19.85 14.90 10.76
C PRO A 498 -20.93 15.96 10.54
N ALA A 499 -22.04 15.83 11.28
CA ALA A 499 -23.04 16.87 11.39
C ALA A 499 -22.39 18.00 12.17
N THR A 500 -21.88 19.03 11.49
CA THR A 500 -21.38 20.24 12.13
C THR A 500 -22.55 20.93 12.83
N GLU A 501 -22.77 20.64 14.11
CA GLU A 501 -23.37 21.64 14.99
C GLU A 501 -22.32 22.71 15.30
N PRO A 502 -22.65 24.01 15.23
CA PRO A 502 -21.76 25.06 15.72
C PRO A 502 -21.71 24.99 17.25
N TYR A 503 -20.73 24.26 17.79
CA TYR A 503 -20.38 24.43 19.20
C TYR A 503 -19.81 25.85 19.40
N PRO A 504 -20.30 26.64 20.37
CA PRO A 504 -19.62 27.86 20.77
C PRO A 504 -18.27 27.47 21.36
N ALA A 505 -17.21 28.13 20.88
CA ALA A 505 -15.85 27.93 21.35
C ALA A 505 -15.78 28.04 22.89
N LEU A 506 -15.54 26.90 23.56
CA LEU A 506 -15.01 26.89 24.92
C LEU A 506 -13.55 26.44 24.83
N GLY A 507 -12.70 27.15 25.57
CA GLY A 507 -11.24 27.18 25.42
C GLY A 507 -10.51 25.84 25.55
N SER A 508 -9.26 25.91 25.10
CA SER A 508 -8.15 24.94 25.13
C SER A 508 -8.25 23.71 26.05
N PRO A 509 -7.80 22.53 25.60
CA PRO A 509 -7.95 21.26 26.31
C PRO A 509 -6.87 21.06 27.37
N THR A 510 -7.28 20.70 28.58
CA THR A 510 -6.47 19.88 29.49
C THR A 510 -7.37 18.77 30.04
N ALA A 511 -7.53 17.72 29.24
CA ALA A 511 -7.96 16.41 29.69
C ALA A 511 -7.73 15.42 28.55
N GLU A 512 -6.74 14.55 28.74
CA GLU A 512 -6.47 13.40 27.90
C GLU A 512 -7.71 12.51 27.84
N CYS A 513 -8.25 12.32 26.63
CA CYS A 513 -9.20 11.27 26.33
C CYS A 513 -8.56 10.41 25.24
N PRO A 514 -8.25 9.13 25.49
CA PRO A 514 -7.54 8.30 24.52
C PRO A 514 -8.53 7.87 23.42
N THR A 515 -8.45 8.50 22.26
CA THR A 515 -8.90 7.92 20.99
C THR A 515 -7.95 6.79 20.62
N ALA A 516 -8.08 5.67 21.33
CA ALA A 516 -7.54 4.39 20.88
C ALA A 516 -8.53 3.80 19.88
N THR A 517 -8.30 4.04 18.59
CA THR A 517 -8.76 3.14 17.52
C THR A 517 -8.01 1.82 17.66
N LEU A 518 -8.41 1.04 18.66
CA LEU A 518 -8.08 -0.39 18.75
C LEU A 518 -8.84 -1.09 17.63
N GLY A 519 -8.17 -1.23 16.48
CA GLY A 519 -8.59 -2.15 15.43
C GLY A 519 -8.71 -3.54 16.03
N ARG A 520 -9.96 -3.99 16.23
CA ARG A 520 -10.25 -5.37 16.63
C ARG A 520 -10.14 -6.21 15.36
N HIS A 521 -8.97 -6.82 15.16
CA HIS A 521 -8.77 -7.83 14.13
C HIS A 521 -9.86 -8.92 14.24
N PRO A 522 -10.59 -9.26 13.17
CA PRO A 522 -11.24 -10.55 13.11
C PRO A 522 -10.15 -11.61 12.93
N SER A 523 -9.87 -12.33 14.01
CA SER A 523 -9.11 -13.57 13.97
C SER A 523 -9.91 -14.63 13.20
N SER A 524 -9.61 -14.76 11.92
CA SER A 524 -9.90 -15.94 11.10
C SER A 524 -8.90 -15.96 9.94
N ASN A 525 -7.71 -16.50 10.19
CA ASN A 525 -6.77 -16.87 9.15
C ASN A 525 -7.34 -18.06 8.38
N THR A 526 -8.01 -17.83 7.25
CA THR A 526 -8.05 -18.81 6.17
C THR A 526 -6.84 -18.53 5.28
N ALA A 527 -5.75 -19.26 5.56
CA ALA A 527 -4.53 -19.22 4.75
C ALA A 527 -4.81 -19.85 3.38
N VAL A 528 -5.23 -19.03 2.40
CA VAL A 528 -5.25 -19.44 1.00
C VAL A 528 -3.81 -19.34 0.47
N ARG A 529 -3.22 -20.49 0.19
CA ARG A 529 -1.81 -20.66 -0.12
C ARG A 529 -1.57 -20.38 -1.60
N TRP A 530 -1.02 -19.21 -1.91
CA TRP A 530 -0.61 -18.84 -3.27
C TRP A 530 0.91 -18.88 -3.43
N THR A 531 1.38 -19.42 -4.56
CA THR A 531 2.79 -19.45 -4.96
C THR A 531 3.18 -18.23 -5.75
N MET A 532 3.86 -17.26 -5.13
CA MET A 532 4.46 -16.11 -5.84
C MET A 532 5.76 -15.63 -5.20
N GLY A 533 6.54 -14.89 -6.00
CA GLY A 533 7.91 -14.45 -5.72
C GLY A 533 8.04 -13.58 -4.48
N ARG A 534 9.14 -13.77 -3.76
CA ARG A 534 9.43 -13.14 -2.47
C ARG A 534 10.45 -12.00 -2.66
N SER A 535 10.23 -10.87 -2.00
CA SER A 535 11.17 -9.75 -1.92
C SER A 535 12.41 -10.14 -1.09
N SER A 536 13.59 -9.68 -1.52
CA SER A 536 14.91 -10.13 -0.99
C SER A 536 15.64 -9.09 -0.14
N SER A 537 15.06 -7.90 0.06
CA SER A 537 15.73 -6.74 0.67
C SER A 537 15.68 -6.67 2.20
N GLN A 538 15.44 -7.76 2.93
CA GLN A 538 15.27 -7.70 4.38
C GLN A 538 16.47 -8.24 5.18
N PRO A 539 16.87 -7.55 6.27
CA PRO A 539 18.03 -7.93 7.05
C PRO A 539 17.80 -9.12 8.00
N ASP A 540 18.39 -10.27 7.68
CA ASP A 540 18.61 -11.42 8.59
C ASP A 540 19.77 -11.15 9.57
N LEU A 541 19.48 -11.02 10.87
CA LEU A 541 20.51 -10.86 11.90
C LEU A 541 21.02 -12.23 12.38
N VAL A 542 22.35 -12.40 12.34
CA VAL A 542 23.08 -13.43 13.06
C VAL A 542 23.68 -12.77 14.30
N THR A 543 23.23 -13.17 15.49
CA THR A 543 23.82 -12.74 16.75
C THR A 543 25.09 -13.55 17.00
N ALA A 544 26.25 -12.88 17.02
CA ALA A 544 27.50 -13.45 17.46
C ALA A 544 27.46 -13.60 18.99
N SER A 545 27.44 -14.84 19.47
CA SER A 545 27.76 -15.19 20.85
C SER A 545 29.27 -15.40 20.97
N LEU A 546 29.98 -14.41 21.49
CA LEU A 546 31.24 -14.59 22.19
C LEU A 546 31.15 -13.85 23.54
N LEU A 547 31.17 -14.65 24.59
CA LEU A 547 31.20 -14.26 25.99
C LEU A 547 32.59 -13.70 26.32
N GLU A 548 32.64 -12.59 27.05
CA GLU A 548 33.57 -12.42 28.18
C GLU A 548 32.85 -11.65 29.30
N ASP A 549 32.89 -12.26 30.49
CA ASP A 549 32.39 -11.74 31.77
C ASP A 549 33.10 -10.45 32.19
N SER A 550 32.39 -9.60 32.94
CA SER A 550 32.89 -8.98 34.19
C SER A 550 31.76 -8.25 34.92
N ASP A 551 31.51 -8.69 36.15
CA ASP A 551 30.68 -8.06 37.19
C ASP A 551 31.05 -6.58 37.47
N VAL A 552 30.08 -5.77 37.93
CA VAL A 552 30.15 -4.99 39.20
C VAL A 552 28.80 -4.33 39.55
N GLN A 553 28.44 -4.51 40.82
CA GLN A 553 27.41 -3.95 41.70
C GLN A 553 26.61 -2.65 41.36
N GLN A 554 25.30 -2.77 41.61
CA GLN A 554 24.31 -1.77 42.06
C GLN A 554 24.70 -1.04 43.39
N PRO A 555 24.13 0.15 43.76
CA PRO A 555 22.75 0.21 44.30
C PRO A 555 21.91 1.51 44.17
N HIS A 556 20.59 1.29 44.34
CA HIS A 556 19.43 2.12 44.77
C HIS A 556 19.56 3.60 45.20
N VAL A 557 18.47 4.38 45.03
CA VAL A 557 17.64 5.02 46.11
C VAL A 557 16.45 5.81 45.52
N ALA A 558 15.31 5.79 46.25
CA ALA A 558 14.03 6.46 46.01
C ALA A 558 13.91 7.80 46.79
N ALA A 559 12.99 8.71 46.39
CA ALA A 559 12.09 9.50 47.28
C ALA A 559 11.36 10.66 46.57
N SER A 560 10.05 10.79 46.85
CA SER A 560 9.28 12.06 46.96
C SER A 560 8.97 12.27 48.46
N PRO A 561 8.57 13.46 49.01
CA PRO A 561 7.17 13.97 48.92
C PRO A 561 6.89 15.49 49.22
N HIS A 562 5.62 15.92 48.98
CA HIS A 562 4.75 16.90 49.74
C HIS A 562 5.19 18.41 49.87
N SER A 563 4.37 19.48 50.06
CA SER A 563 2.94 19.76 50.36
C SER A 563 2.66 21.29 50.41
N GLY A 564 1.37 21.70 50.39
CA GLY A 564 0.81 22.94 51.01
C GLY A 564 0.49 24.12 50.06
N GLY A 565 -0.62 24.87 50.11
CA GLY A 565 -1.84 24.88 50.93
C GLY A 565 -2.48 26.29 51.01
N ARG A 566 -3.71 26.48 50.46
CA ARG A 566 -4.86 27.33 50.92
C ARG A 566 -4.73 28.89 51.00
N PRO A 567 -5.82 29.70 51.26
CA PRO A 567 -7.23 29.72 50.77
C PRO A 567 -7.87 31.17 50.64
N LEU A 568 -9.23 31.23 50.48
CA LEU A 568 -10.24 32.29 50.83
C LEU A 568 -10.55 33.40 49.79
N ASP A 569 -11.76 33.94 49.57
CA ASP A 569 -13.17 33.65 49.93
C ASP A 569 -14.09 34.73 49.27
N ARG A 570 -15.43 34.58 49.39
CA ARG A 570 -16.52 35.61 49.24
C ARG A 570 -17.03 36.03 47.84
N THR A 571 -18.28 36.40 47.57
CA THR A 571 -19.67 36.04 47.99
C THR A 571 -20.62 36.95 47.16
N ALA A 572 -21.76 36.40 46.71
CA ALA A 572 -23.11 37.02 46.57
C ALA A 572 -23.35 38.29 45.72
N SER A 573 -24.37 38.26 44.83
CA SER A 573 -25.70 38.88 45.09
C SER A 573 -26.67 38.76 43.89
N MET A 574 -27.97 38.65 44.20
CA MET A 574 -29.13 38.57 43.30
C MET A 574 -29.90 39.91 43.27
N ARG A 575 -30.54 40.28 42.14
CA ARG A 575 -32.02 40.33 41.97
C ARG A 575 -32.53 41.10 40.71
N PRO A 576 -33.81 40.88 40.29
CA PRO A 576 -34.41 41.27 39.00
C PRO A 576 -35.67 42.19 39.12
N GLN A 577 -36.25 42.62 37.97
CA GLN A 577 -37.67 43.03 37.66
C GLN A 577 -37.66 44.05 36.50
N GLY A 578 -38.63 44.24 35.59
CA GLY A 578 -40.03 43.82 35.41
C GLY A 578 -40.77 44.84 34.50
N CYS A 579 -42.02 44.53 34.06
CA CYS A 579 -43.11 45.36 33.45
C CYS A 579 -43.00 45.88 31.98
N MET A 580 -44.06 46.17 31.20
CA MET A 580 -45.42 45.63 30.85
C MET A 580 -46.11 46.66 29.91
N ALA A 581 -46.45 46.28 28.65
CA ALA A 581 -47.56 46.70 27.71
C ALA A 581 -47.94 48.21 27.48
N PRO A 582 -48.97 48.63 26.65
CA PRO A 582 -49.89 47.95 25.69
C PRO A 582 -50.31 48.73 24.38
N HIS A 583 -51.26 48.14 23.60
CA HIS A 583 -52.28 48.71 22.66
C HIS A 583 -51.88 49.07 21.21
N SER A 584 -52.68 48.92 20.13
CA SER A 584 -54.04 48.39 19.85
C SER A 584 -54.32 48.44 18.32
N GLY A 585 -55.19 47.58 17.77
CA GLY A 585 -56.09 47.95 16.65
C GLY A 585 -56.25 47.00 15.44
N GLY A 586 -57.46 46.43 15.28
CA GLY A 586 -58.21 46.43 14.00
C GLY A 586 -58.06 45.28 12.98
N ARG A 587 -59.08 44.41 12.88
CA ARG A 587 -59.42 43.41 11.82
C ARG A 587 -60.06 44.10 10.57
N PRO A 588 -60.25 43.49 9.36
CA PRO A 588 -60.93 42.19 9.12
C PRO A 588 -60.50 41.32 7.90
N LEU A 589 -61.22 40.20 7.75
CA LEU A 589 -61.06 39.03 6.87
C LEU A 589 -61.41 39.27 5.38
N ASP A 590 -60.81 38.48 4.47
CA ASP A 590 -61.45 37.42 3.63
C ASP A 590 -60.45 36.88 2.58
N ARG A 591 -60.11 35.57 2.59
CA ARG A 591 -60.66 34.44 1.83
C ARG A 591 -60.33 34.40 0.32
N THR A 592 -59.71 33.27 -0.03
CA THR A 592 -59.70 32.53 -1.31
C THR A 592 -58.58 32.77 -2.34
N ALA A 593 -58.05 31.62 -2.78
CA ALA A 593 -57.37 31.33 -4.03
C ALA A 593 -55.86 31.69 -4.16
N SER A 594 -55.07 30.63 -4.05
CA SER A 594 -54.19 30.16 -5.13
C SER A 594 -52.78 30.74 -5.27
N MET A 595 -51.87 29.79 -5.57
CA MET A 595 -50.54 29.89 -6.16
C MET A 595 -49.33 30.16 -5.25
N ARG A 596 -48.29 29.34 -5.50
CA ARG A 596 -46.88 29.46 -5.09
C ARG A 596 -46.41 30.91 -4.93
N PRO A 597 -45.34 31.15 -4.15
CA PRO A 597 -44.39 32.16 -4.59
C PRO A 597 -42.94 31.70 -4.51
N GLN A 598 -42.31 31.75 -5.69
CA GLN A 598 -40.91 32.11 -5.85
C GLN A 598 -40.80 33.62 -5.60
N GLY A 599 -39.90 34.03 -4.69
CA GLY A 599 -39.22 35.33 -4.60
C GLY A 599 -40.03 36.64 -4.60
N CYS A 600 -39.93 37.40 -3.51
CA CYS A 600 -40.02 38.87 -3.56
C CYS A 600 -38.74 39.51 -3.01
N MET A 601 -38.08 40.27 -3.88
CA MET A 601 -37.16 41.34 -3.49
C MET A 601 -37.99 42.51 -2.96
N ALA A 602 -37.57 43.11 -1.85
CA ALA A 602 -37.82 44.53 -1.59
C ALA A 602 -36.64 45.13 -0.79
N ALA A 603 -35.87 45.94 -1.52
CA ALA A 603 -34.99 47.05 -1.16
C ALA A 603 -34.81 47.42 0.32
N GLY A 604 -33.54 47.55 0.72
CA GLY A 604 -33.14 48.45 1.80
C GLY A 604 -32.18 47.90 2.85
N GLY A 605 -31.16 47.14 2.45
CA GLY A 605 -30.08 46.72 3.35
C GLY A 605 -29.11 45.82 2.60
N GLN A 606 -27.81 46.11 2.69
CA GLN A 606 -26.75 45.40 1.96
C GLN A 606 -26.86 43.87 2.12
N PRO A 607 -26.54 43.08 1.08
CA PRO A 607 -26.58 41.63 1.20
C PRO A 607 -25.49 41.19 2.20
N MET A 608 -25.89 40.79 3.40
CA MET A 608 -25.02 40.01 4.26
C MET A 608 -24.73 38.69 3.54
N VAL A 609 -23.49 38.54 3.11
CA VAL A 609 -22.88 37.27 2.73
C VAL A 609 -23.12 36.29 3.88
N GLN A 610 -24.04 35.35 3.69
CA GLN A 610 -24.25 34.25 4.62
C GLN A 610 -22.99 33.39 4.63
N GLY A 611 -22.40 33.17 5.81
CA GLY A 611 -21.19 32.37 5.99
C GLY A 611 -21.39 30.87 5.69
N PRO A 612 -20.30 30.11 5.52
CA PRO A 612 -20.29 28.74 4.96
C PRO A 612 -20.67 27.65 5.99
N GLY A 613 -21.82 27.78 6.65
CA GLY A 613 -22.14 26.95 7.82
C GLY A 613 -23.58 26.45 7.96
N ALA A 614 -24.37 26.35 6.89
CA ALA A 614 -25.81 26.08 7.02
C ALA A 614 -26.31 24.91 6.13
N TRP A 615 -26.87 23.90 6.79
CA TRP A 615 -27.74 22.80 6.32
C TRP A 615 -27.09 21.59 5.60
N ARG A 616 -26.59 20.60 6.39
CA ARG A 616 -26.42 19.22 5.89
C ARG A 616 -27.73 18.45 6.09
N ARG A 617 -28.35 17.98 5.01
CA ARG A 617 -29.45 16.99 5.12
C ARG A 617 -28.87 15.67 5.60
N PRO A 618 -29.58 14.88 6.42
CA PRO A 618 -29.04 13.60 6.83
C PRO A 618 -28.89 12.67 5.61
N LEU A 619 -27.81 11.89 5.57
CA LEU A 619 -27.45 11.05 4.42
C LEU A 619 -28.60 10.14 3.97
N HIS A 620 -29.35 9.54 4.89
CA HIS A 620 -30.46 8.65 4.55
C HIS A 620 -31.62 9.38 3.84
N GLU A 621 -31.92 10.63 4.20
CA GLU A 621 -32.96 11.41 3.50
C GLU A 621 -32.51 11.77 2.08
N GLU A 622 -31.26 12.19 1.91
CA GLU A 622 -30.75 12.58 0.59
C GLU A 622 -30.53 11.36 -0.32
N LEU A 623 -30.00 10.25 0.21
CA LEU A 623 -29.86 8.99 -0.52
C LEU A 623 -31.21 8.49 -1.04
N LEU A 624 -32.24 8.49 -0.18
CA LEU A 624 -33.59 8.10 -0.54
C LEU A 624 -34.18 9.02 -1.60
N LEU A 625 -34.04 10.33 -1.42
CA LEU A 625 -34.50 11.32 -2.38
C LEU A 625 -33.87 11.10 -3.76
N GLN A 626 -32.54 10.94 -3.83
CA GLN A 626 -31.82 10.73 -5.08
C GLN A 626 -32.25 9.44 -5.78
N TRP A 627 -32.54 8.37 -5.03
CA TRP A 627 -33.06 7.14 -5.62
C TRP A 627 -34.49 7.32 -6.16
N VAL A 628 -35.39 7.97 -5.41
CA VAL A 628 -36.78 8.21 -5.84
C VAL A 628 -36.83 9.03 -7.13
N VAL A 629 -35.93 10.01 -7.31
CA VAL A 629 -35.87 10.84 -8.53
C VAL A 629 -34.95 10.27 -9.62
N ALA A 630 -34.26 9.15 -9.37
CA ALA A 630 -33.33 8.56 -10.32
C ALA A 630 -34.05 8.07 -11.57
N SER A 631 -33.39 8.23 -12.73
CA SER A 631 -33.85 7.75 -14.03
C SER A 631 -32.68 7.29 -14.89
N GLY A 632 -32.97 6.52 -15.93
CA GLY A 632 -31.95 5.99 -16.85
C GLY A 632 -30.96 5.06 -16.15
N ALA A 633 -29.67 5.15 -16.53
CA ALA A 633 -28.61 4.26 -16.05
C ALA A 633 -28.48 4.24 -14.52
N ALA A 634 -28.57 5.40 -13.85
CA ALA A 634 -28.47 5.48 -12.40
C ALA A 634 -29.55 4.65 -11.68
N ARG A 635 -30.79 4.69 -12.20
CA ARG A 635 -31.90 3.88 -11.66
C ARG A 635 -31.68 2.40 -11.91
N GLU A 636 -31.28 2.01 -13.11
CA GLU A 636 -31.04 0.60 -13.45
C GLU A 636 -29.91 -0.02 -12.62
N LEU A 637 -28.81 0.72 -12.43
CA LEU A 637 -27.69 0.29 -11.57
C LEU A 637 -28.12 0.17 -10.11
N ALA A 638 -28.90 1.13 -9.61
CA ALA A 638 -29.45 1.09 -8.25
C ALA A 638 -30.44 -0.07 -8.05
N LEU A 639 -31.26 -0.41 -9.06
CA LEU A 639 -32.14 -1.58 -9.02
C LEU A 639 -31.34 -2.89 -9.03
N ALA A 640 -30.31 -2.99 -9.88
CA ALA A 640 -29.44 -4.17 -9.96
C ALA A 640 -28.68 -4.43 -8.64
N HIS A 641 -28.29 -3.38 -7.94
CA HIS A 641 -27.57 -3.44 -6.66
C HIS A 641 -28.42 -2.93 -5.48
N SER A 642 -29.73 -3.20 -5.53
CA SER A 642 -30.71 -2.63 -4.59
C SER A 642 -30.42 -2.98 -3.12
N TRP A 643 -29.90 -4.18 -2.84
CA TRP A 643 -29.50 -4.58 -1.49
C TRP A 643 -28.53 -3.57 -0.85
N PHE A 644 -27.54 -3.09 -1.60
CA PHE A 644 -26.49 -2.20 -1.10
C PHE A 644 -27.11 -0.87 -0.65
N PHE A 645 -27.96 -0.28 -1.50
CA PHE A 645 -28.57 1.01 -1.23
C PHE A 645 -29.61 0.95 -0.11
N LEU A 646 -30.42 -0.11 -0.05
CA LEU A 646 -31.40 -0.31 1.02
C LEU A 646 -30.73 -0.54 2.37
N GLU A 647 -29.64 -1.31 2.40
CA GLU A 647 -28.88 -1.57 3.62
C GLU A 647 -28.13 -0.32 4.09
N LEU A 648 -27.51 0.42 3.15
CA LEU A 648 -26.88 1.71 3.43
C LEU A 648 -27.90 2.74 3.97
N LEU A 649 -29.12 2.75 3.43
CA LEU A 649 -30.21 3.61 3.88
C LEU A 649 -30.58 3.34 5.35
N VAL A 650 -30.79 2.07 5.72
CA VAL A 650 -31.09 1.67 7.10
C VAL A 650 -29.90 1.95 8.03
N HIS A 651 -28.68 1.63 7.59
CA HIS A 651 -27.48 1.86 8.37
C HIS A 651 -27.30 3.35 8.69
N SER A 652 -27.38 4.20 7.66
CA SER A 652 -27.31 5.67 7.79
C SER A 652 -28.41 6.24 8.67
N ALA A 653 -29.65 5.75 8.54
CA ALA A 653 -30.77 6.14 9.39
C ALA A 653 -30.52 5.75 10.86
N THR A 654 -29.98 4.56 11.10
CA THR A 654 -29.65 4.06 12.45
C THR A 654 -28.54 4.89 13.09
N LEU A 655 -27.46 5.15 12.35
CA LEU A 655 -26.37 6.02 12.82
C LEU A 655 -26.88 7.43 13.12
N HIS A 656 -27.80 7.97 12.32
CA HIS A 656 -28.37 9.30 12.57
C HIS A 656 -29.19 9.32 13.86
N LEU A 657 -30.01 8.30 14.12
CA LEU A 657 -30.74 8.17 15.38
C LEU A 657 -29.81 8.04 16.59
N ALA A 658 -28.70 7.32 16.44
CA ALA A 658 -27.69 7.21 17.50
C ALA A 658 -27.01 8.56 17.74
N ALA A 659 -26.56 9.24 16.69
CA ALA A 659 -25.88 10.54 16.76
C ALA A 659 -26.78 11.65 17.34
N THR A 660 -28.07 11.62 17.05
CA THR A 660 -29.05 12.61 17.56
C THR A 660 -29.69 12.21 18.89
N GLY A 661 -29.31 11.08 19.48
CA GLY A 661 -29.90 10.57 20.72
C GLY A 661 -31.37 10.14 20.60
N ARG A 662 -31.90 10.01 19.38
CA ARG A 662 -33.31 9.65 19.10
C ARG A 662 -33.56 8.15 19.07
N LEU A 663 -32.54 7.32 19.25
CA LEU A 663 -32.67 5.86 19.25
C LEU A 663 -33.65 5.35 20.31
N HIS A 664 -33.77 6.05 21.43
CA HIS A 664 -34.71 5.75 22.52
C HIS A 664 -36.04 6.51 22.42
N ALA A 665 -36.18 7.43 21.46
CA ALA A 665 -37.44 8.14 21.25
C ALA A 665 -38.55 7.17 20.78
N PRO A 666 -39.83 7.50 21.02
CA PRO A 666 -40.95 6.77 20.43
C PRO A 666 -40.78 6.63 18.92
N ARG A 667 -41.02 5.44 18.38
CA ARG A 667 -40.77 5.14 16.95
C ARG A 667 -41.49 6.09 15.99
N THR A 668 -42.66 6.58 16.38
CA THR A 668 -43.48 7.53 15.61
C THR A 668 -42.86 8.94 15.48
N THR A 669 -41.84 9.29 16.29
CA THR A 669 -41.22 10.62 16.28
C THR A 669 -39.74 10.59 15.86
N ARG A 670 -39.21 9.42 15.51
CA ARG A 670 -37.79 9.24 15.17
C ARG A 670 -37.41 9.94 13.86
N PHE A 671 -38.32 9.92 12.88
CA PHE A 671 -38.10 10.44 11.53
C PHE A 671 -39.12 11.50 11.13
N SER A 672 -38.79 12.28 10.10
CA SER A 672 -39.68 13.28 9.54
C SER A 672 -40.82 12.62 8.74
N GLN A 673 -41.99 13.28 8.68
CA GLN A 673 -43.10 12.80 7.83
C GLN A 673 -42.68 12.72 6.37
N ARG A 674 -41.87 13.68 5.90
CA ARG A 674 -41.33 13.70 4.55
C ARG A 674 -40.52 12.43 4.24
N PHE A 675 -39.63 12.03 5.15
CA PHE A 675 -38.86 10.80 4.99
C PHE A 675 -39.77 9.55 4.91
N ALA A 676 -40.84 9.52 5.71
CA ALA A 676 -41.82 8.43 5.66
C ALA A 676 -42.57 8.40 4.30
N ASP A 677 -42.98 9.55 3.78
CA ASP A 677 -43.64 9.67 2.47
C ASP A 677 -42.72 9.26 1.31
N ASP A 678 -41.43 9.61 1.40
CA ASP A 678 -40.40 9.19 0.43
C ASP A 678 -40.17 7.66 0.49
N ILE A 679 -40.23 7.04 1.68
CA ILE A 679 -40.15 5.57 1.82
C ILE A 679 -41.35 4.90 1.15
N ILE A 680 -42.58 5.40 1.37
CA ILE A 680 -43.79 4.89 0.70
C ILE A 680 -43.59 4.93 -0.82
N THR A 681 -43.07 6.04 -1.33
CA THR A 681 -42.84 6.22 -2.76
C THR A 681 -41.80 5.24 -3.31
N LEU A 682 -40.67 5.06 -2.62
CA LEU A 682 -39.63 4.10 -3.02
C LEU A 682 -40.17 2.66 -3.00
N VAL A 683 -40.80 2.23 -1.89
CA VAL A 683 -41.32 0.87 -1.75
C VAL A 683 -42.40 0.59 -2.79
N GLY A 684 -43.30 1.54 -3.04
CA GLY A 684 -44.30 1.42 -4.11
C GLY A 684 -43.67 1.28 -5.49
N SER A 685 -42.61 2.05 -5.78
CA SER A 685 -41.87 1.96 -7.04
C SER A 685 -41.16 0.61 -7.20
N LEU A 686 -40.44 0.14 -6.18
CA LEU A 686 -39.75 -1.16 -6.19
C LEU A 686 -40.74 -2.32 -6.31
N THR A 687 -41.88 -2.25 -5.63
CA THR A 687 -42.94 -3.27 -5.71
C THR A 687 -43.53 -3.32 -7.12
N THR A 688 -43.79 -2.17 -7.73
CA THR A 688 -44.28 -2.09 -9.11
C THR A 688 -43.27 -2.71 -10.08
N GLU A 689 -41.97 -2.46 -9.87
CA GLU A 689 -40.89 -3.05 -10.67
C GLU A 689 -40.82 -4.57 -10.52
N VAL A 690 -40.93 -5.09 -9.30
CA VAL A 690 -40.98 -6.54 -9.02
C VAL A 690 -42.18 -7.18 -9.72
N VAL A 691 -43.36 -6.59 -9.60
CA VAL A 691 -44.58 -7.08 -10.26
C VAL A 691 -44.42 -7.05 -11.79
N ALA A 692 -43.94 -5.93 -12.35
CA ALA A 692 -43.74 -5.80 -13.79
C ALA A 692 -42.76 -6.85 -14.35
N ARG A 693 -41.65 -7.09 -13.67
CA ARG A 693 -40.65 -8.11 -14.07
C ARG A 693 -41.16 -9.53 -13.87
N SER A 694 -42.03 -9.78 -12.88
CA SER A 694 -42.64 -11.10 -12.65
C SER A 694 -43.64 -11.51 -13.74
N CYS A 695 -44.25 -10.53 -14.42
CA CYS A 695 -45.19 -10.77 -15.51
C CYS A 695 -44.52 -10.93 -16.89
N SER A 696 -43.19 -10.86 -16.97
CA SER A 696 -42.42 -11.08 -18.20
C SER A 696 -42.13 -12.57 -18.44
N ASP A 697 -41.83 -12.97 -19.68
CA ASP A 697 -41.62 -14.38 -20.10
C ASP A 697 -40.41 -15.10 -19.42
N ALA A 698 -39.65 -14.40 -18.56
CA ALA A 698 -38.55 -14.93 -17.77
C ALA A 698 -38.70 -14.63 -16.25
N PRO A 699 -39.75 -15.16 -15.58
CA PRO A 699 -40.08 -14.83 -14.18
C PRO A 699 -39.07 -15.36 -13.15
N GLU A 700 -38.19 -16.28 -13.53
CA GLU A 700 -37.13 -16.84 -12.66
C GLU A 700 -35.74 -16.22 -12.93
N SER A 701 -35.70 -14.92 -13.24
CA SER A 701 -34.41 -14.25 -13.39
C SER A 701 -33.79 -13.98 -12.01
N ARG A 702 -32.52 -14.40 -11.81
CA ARG A 702 -31.72 -14.13 -10.61
C ARG A 702 -31.83 -12.66 -10.12
N PRO A 703 -31.82 -11.63 -10.99
CA PRO A 703 -32.00 -10.24 -10.58
C PRO A 703 -33.36 -9.93 -9.94
N LEU A 704 -34.45 -10.56 -10.40
CA LEU A 704 -35.78 -10.37 -9.81
C LEU A 704 -35.84 -10.94 -8.39
N GLN A 705 -35.28 -12.14 -8.18
CA GLN A 705 -35.20 -12.76 -6.87
C GLN A 705 -34.36 -11.93 -5.90
N GLN A 706 -33.24 -11.36 -6.37
CA GLN A 706 -32.38 -10.48 -5.59
C GLN A 706 -33.11 -9.18 -5.19
N LEU A 707 -33.80 -8.53 -6.13
CA LEU A 707 -34.58 -7.32 -5.86
C LEU A 707 -35.68 -7.58 -4.82
N ASN A 708 -36.46 -8.65 -5.00
CA ASN A 708 -37.53 -9.02 -4.07
C ASN A 708 -36.98 -9.37 -2.67
N SER A 709 -35.86 -10.10 -2.60
CA SER A 709 -35.20 -10.43 -1.33
C SER A 709 -34.69 -9.18 -0.62
N SER A 710 -34.09 -8.26 -1.37
CA SER A 710 -33.56 -6.99 -0.84
C SER A 710 -34.67 -6.13 -0.24
N LEU A 711 -35.82 -6.05 -0.93
CA LEU A 711 -37.00 -5.35 -0.42
C LEU A 711 -37.55 -5.99 0.86
N ALA A 712 -37.62 -7.32 0.92
CA ALA A 712 -38.07 -8.03 2.11
C ALA A 712 -37.14 -7.81 3.32
N PHE A 713 -35.82 -7.84 3.11
CA PHE A 713 -34.85 -7.53 4.16
C PHE A 713 -34.94 -6.08 4.62
N PHE A 714 -35.12 -5.14 3.69
CA PHE A 714 -35.33 -3.74 4.02
C PHE A 714 -36.55 -3.52 4.92
N MET A 715 -37.71 -4.09 4.55
CA MET A 715 -38.92 -4.02 5.38
C MET A 715 -38.70 -4.62 6.78
N ARG A 716 -38.03 -5.77 6.85
CA ARG A 716 -37.65 -6.38 8.14
C ARG A 716 -36.80 -5.44 8.98
N ASP A 717 -35.81 -4.79 8.38
CA ASP A 717 -34.87 -3.95 9.12
C ASP A 717 -35.52 -2.61 9.55
N LEU A 718 -36.45 -2.07 8.75
CA LEU A 718 -37.28 -0.93 9.14
C LEU A 718 -38.09 -1.18 10.41
N LEU A 719 -38.55 -2.41 10.68
CA LEU A 719 -39.26 -2.76 11.93
C LEU A 719 -38.42 -2.49 13.20
N SER A 720 -37.10 -2.44 13.06
CA SER A 720 -36.19 -2.14 14.17
C SER A 720 -36.19 -0.66 14.51
N ILE A 721 -36.24 0.21 13.50
CA ILE A 721 -36.01 1.65 13.64
C ILE A 721 -37.26 2.54 13.49
N MET A 722 -38.26 2.15 12.69
CA MET A 722 -39.49 2.91 12.41
C MET A 722 -40.72 2.37 13.15
N ASP A 723 -41.85 3.09 13.06
CA ASP A 723 -43.13 2.62 13.60
C ASP A 723 -43.60 1.34 12.90
N ARG A 724 -44.00 0.34 13.70
CA ARG A 724 -44.38 -0.97 13.16
C ARG A 724 -45.69 -0.91 12.38
N GLY A 725 -46.65 -0.09 12.83
CA GLY A 725 -47.93 0.08 12.15
C GLY A 725 -47.73 0.68 10.76
N PHE A 726 -46.86 1.69 10.65
CA PHE A 726 -46.40 2.23 9.37
C PHE A 726 -45.75 1.17 8.49
N VAL A 727 -44.79 0.39 9.01
CA VAL A 727 -44.07 -0.63 8.19
C VAL A 727 -45.00 -1.74 7.70
N PHE A 728 -46.03 -2.13 8.46
CA PHE A 728 -47.04 -3.10 8.01
C PHE A 728 -47.99 -2.56 6.93
N GLN A 729 -48.04 -1.25 6.71
CA GLN A 729 -48.85 -0.62 5.65
C GLN A 729 -48.10 -0.48 4.32
N LEU A 730 -46.77 -0.51 4.35
CA LEU A 730 -45.90 -0.59 3.17
C LEU A 730 -46.08 -1.95 2.48
#